data_AF-A0A1L9PVF2-F1
#
_entry.id   AF-A0A1L9PVF2-F1
#
_cell.length_a   1.000
_cell.length_b   1.000
_cell.length_c   1.000
_cell.angle_alpha   90.00
_cell.angle_beta   90.00
_cell.angle_gamma   90.00
#
_symmetry.space_group_name_H-M   'P 1'
#
loop_
_entity.id
_entity.type
_entity.pdbx_description
1 polymer ?
#
loop_
_entity_poly.entity_id
_entity_poly.type
_entity_poly.pdbx_seq_one_letter_code
_entity_poly.pdbx_strand_id
1 'polypeptide(L)'
;MLISIWGKEFTWRRSKSIPADSSRLSLDHSSFDSLSSGYLEDPHDVETTLAMFQTHIALCGVGAAGSAERDSFSSLIHLRTGCAFDVDRFLQGLPNASGIPSSRDPERTTSQKWPSQNLVQTSLVTELHRLEPAFSNTDPDSYLRATLSLLPRLLMETANLRTLETFTIIVTYLLPIGHTRTADFLLAVAVRILYNLGGNRYSAIREAEGVHLRAIFWHCYSLDKELAIRFGRPPLTNDIDCDLRLPDNYISSWSHDHFFHRPLSSQVLLYTSDLRLALIKSKIYALLYSDYGRAQPEARRLQYIRELDEELNALKSSFPASCWPDVFATGDAPDYTFHDLSLRGVNLHLEYYFCLGKIHGASNAYSLTSPHSWTFLPSSAELFYQESRTMLLYISRIRHFLNWHTYWIHAQFILTAVVSLFRHLITSPTAHTFARDLQILENTAETFSDLDHTAGFRLPVGDVLIHAGDLTNQGSKSELRKTMNWIAAADFEVKIVICGNHDITLDTPFYKLHGPKIHNKQIQSPSECIDIVTNASPSVVFLQHQSALVRLRRPNGPNTVFKVFGSPYSQCGGSWAFLYESDEAESLWKQIPLDADVVVTHMPPHLHCDRASGVSMGCLGLKRRLQMVRPCLAVCGHIHESRGFERVRWASVSKEGEQEGKNVGDQVVKGVLPPQGSKKQSLVDLTGKRASKLDNDGFSGAKASFSSLDSHQDVALLPPQAPKEGHGLSASDKTQSEAQKTDTEGLQAQRRETCVVNAAIMASNWPHRGGRKFYPGPIIVDLELPVWTE
;
A
#
# COMPACT_ATOMS: atom_id res chain seq x y z
N MET A 1 23.47 -26.08 -2.69
CA MET A 1 23.22 -24.95 -1.78
C MET A 1 22.44 -23.82 -2.47
N LEU A 2 22.92 -23.23 -3.57
CA LEU A 2 22.19 -22.21 -4.36
C LEU A 2 20.85 -22.67 -4.99
N ILE A 3 20.45 -23.94 -4.83
CA ILE A 3 19.38 -24.58 -5.59
C ILE A 3 18.02 -24.57 -4.84
N SER A 4 17.97 -24.30 -3.52
CA SER A 4 16.74 -24.40 -2.72
C SER A 4 16.19 -23.05 -2.23
N ILE A 5 16.42 -21.96 -2.97
CA ILE A 5 16.09 -20.59 -2.58
C ILE A 5 14.92 -20.00 -3.41
N TRP A 6 14.55 -20.66 -4.51
CA TRP A 6 13.64 -20.11 -5.54
C TRP A 6 12.44 -21.02 -5.82
N GLY A 7 11.51 -21.09 -4.87
CA GLY A 7 10.20 -21.68 -5.16
C GLY A 7 9.27 -21.76 -3.95
N LYS A 8 8.39 -20.76 -3.79
CA LYS A 8 7.06 -20.75 -3.13
C LYS A 8 6.42 -19.32 -3.06
N GLU A 9 5.21 -19.16 -2.49
CA GLU A 9 4.14 -18.14 -2.77
C GLU A 9 4.19 -16.67 -2.16
N PHE A 10 3.11 -15.86 -2.36
CA PHE A 10 2.95 -14.37 -2.41
C PHE A 10 2.12 -13.64 -1.26
N THR A 11 2.26 -12.29 -1.09
CA THR A 11 1.30 -11.20 -0.57
C THR A 11 1.49 -10.32 0.75
N TRP A 12 1.82 -8.99 0.61
CA TRP A 12 1.60 -7.74 1.48
C TRP A 12 2.42 -7.24 2.75
N ARG A 13 2.93 -5.97 2.66
CA ARG A 13 3.01 -4.75 3.60
C ARG A 13 3.87 -4.66 4.92
N ARG A 14 4.19 -3.50 5.60
CA ARG A 14 4.57 -2.04 5.30
C ARG A 14 4.44 -1.03 6.52
N SER A 15 5.50 -0.50 7.22
CA SER A 15 5.37 0.67 8.23
C SER A 15 6.62 1.38 8.99
N LYS A 16 7.15 2.58 8.56
CA LYS A 16 7.30 3.93 9.30
C LYS A 16 8.34 4.11 10.54
N SER A 17 8.87 5.22 11.22
CA SER A 17 8.70 6.76 11.40
C SER A 17 9.05 7.37 12.89
N ILE A 18 9.33 8.62 13.49
CA ILE A 18 9.52 10.19 13.42
C ILE A 18 10.87 10.67 14.12
N PRO A 19 11.23 11.98 14.48
CA PRO A 19 10.65 13.37 14.26
C PRO A 19 11.58 14.53 13.82
N ALA A 20 10.97 15.72 13.61
CA ALA A 20 11.57 17.07 13.51
C ALA A 20 12.13 17.60 14.88
N ASP A 21 12.76 18.78 15.06
CA ASP A 21 12.56 20.09 14.41
C ASP A 21 13.71 21.12 14.65
N SER A 22 13.74 22.19 13.82
CA SER A 22 14.18 23.58 14.12
C SER A 22 15.67 24.00 14.26
N SER A 23 16.18 24.59 13.16
CA SER A 23 16.68 25.99 13.09
C SER A 23 18.16 26.40 13.36
N ARG A 24 18.55 27.45 12.59
CA ARG A 24 19.63 28.46 12.79
C ARG A 24 21.13 28.10 12.66
N LEU A 25 21.63 28.31 11.44
CA LEU A 25 22.73 29.23 11.08
C LEU A 25 23.83 29.55 12.12
N SER A 26 25.01 28.95 11.95
CA SER A 26 26.30 29.66 11.83
C SER A 26 27.36 28.74 11.20
N LEU A 27 28.41 29.33 10.61
CA LEU A 27 29.58 28.60 10.09
C LEU A 27 30.74 28.71 11.09
N ASP A 28 31.39 27.59 11.38
CA ASP A 28 32.73 27.55 11.97
C ASP A 28 33.51 26.32 11.44
N HIS A 29 34.83 26.42 11.35
CA HIS A 29 35.72 25.46 10.69
C HIS A 29 36.61 24.69 11.71
N SER A 30 36.00 23.98 12.67
CA SER A 30 36.76 23.06 13.56
C SER A 30 35.93 21.93 14.19
N SER A 31 35.68 20.83 13.45
CA SER A 31 35.03 19.62 14.01
C SER A 31 35.25 18.31 13.22
N PHE A 32 36.45 18.09 12.67
CA PHE A 32 36.85 16.76 12.15
C PHE A 32 37.40 15.88 13.29
N ASP A 33 36.51 15.35 14.15
CA ASP A 33 36.74 14.16 15.00
C ASP A 33 35.48 13.81 15.82
N SER A 34 34.67 12.84 15.37
CA SER A 34 33.72 12.01 16.19
C SER A 34 32.65 11.26 15.37
N LEU A 35 33.06 10.41 14.41
CA LEU A 35 32.17 9.38 13.82
C LEU A 35 32.75 7.98 14.02
N SER A 36 32.80 7.56 15.29
CA SER A 36 33.23 6.25 15.75
C SER A 36 32.28 5.74 16.84
N SER A 37 31.85 4.47 16.74
CA SER A 37 30.64 3.92 17.39
C SER A 37 29.34 4.54 16.84
N GLY A 38 28.38 3.81 16.26
CA GLY A 38 28.31 2.37 15.96
C GLY A 38 27.25 1.63 16.77
N TYR A 39 26.15 1.25 16.12
CA TYR A 39 25.28 0.10 16.38
C TYR A 39 24.43 -0.17 15.12
N LEU A 40 23.66 -1.25 15.07
CA LEU A 40 22.86 -1.65 13.91
C LEU A 40 21.53 -0.86 13.84
N GLU A 41 21.24 -0.23 12.70
CA GLU A 41 20.02 0.55 12.46
C GLU A 41 18.97 -0.20 11.63
N ASP A 42 17.71 0.26 11.70
CA ASP A 42 16.51 -0.51 11.39
C ASP A 42 16.03 -0.39 9.91
N PRO A 43 15.51 -1.48 9.28
CA PRO A 43 14.95 -1.48 7.93
C PRO A 43 13.84 -0.47 7.58
N HIS A 44 13.31 0.30 8.53
CA HIS A 44 12.24 1.27 8.27
C HIS A 44 12.68 2.73 8.36
N ASP A 45 13.99 2.96 8.34
CA ASP A 45 14.62 4.27 8.29
C ASP A 45 14.35 5.04 6.97
N VAL A 46 13.99 6.32 7.13
CA VAL A 46 13.78 7.28 6.04
C VAL A 46 15.10 7.79 5.49
N GLU A 47 16.16 7.90 6.30
CA GLU A 47 17.46 8.44 5.89
C GLU A 47 18.17 7.52 4.88
N THR A 48 18.03 6.19 5.02
CA THR A 48 18.49 5.17 4.09
C THR A 48 17.72 5.23 2.77
N THR A 49 16.39 5.37 2.84
CA THR A 49 15.52 5.53 1.64
C THR A 49 15.84 6.84 0.91
N LEU A 50 16.05 7.93 1.66
CA LEU A 50 16.43 9.24 1.18
C LEU A 50 17.83 9.22 0.56
N ALA A 51 18.79 8.55 1.18
CA ALA A 51 20.15 8.40 0.67
C ALA A 51 20.18 7.58 -0.64
N MET A 52 19.34 6.55 -0.78
CA MET A 52 19.19 5.85 -2.06
C MET A 52 18.60 6.76 -3.13
N PHE A 53 17.55 7.52 -2.82
CA PHE A 53 16.90 8.43 -3.76
C PHE A 53 17.81 9.61 -4.16
N GLN A 54 18.55 10.18 -3.20
CA GLN A 54 19.63 11.14 -3.42
C GLN A 54 20.73 10.58 -4.33
N THR A 55 21.18 9.35 -4.07
CA THR A 55 22.18 8.66 -4.90
C THR A 55 21.67 8.49 -6.33
N HIS A 56 20.41 8.08 -6.52
CA HIS A 56 19.78 7.97 -7.84
C HIS A 56 19.67 9.33 -8.56
N ILE A 57 19.26 10.39 -7.86
CA ILE A 57 19.17 11.76 -8.40
C ILE A 57 20.55 12.29 -8.82
N ALA A 58 21.57 12.11 -7.99
CA ALA A 58 22.95 12.50 -8.31
C ALA A 58 23.48 11.76 -9.55
N LEU A 59 23.24 10.45 -9.64
CA LEU A 59 23.64 9.60 -10.78
C LEU A 59 22.87 9.88 -12.07
N CYS A 60 21.69 10.51 -12.00
CA CYS A 60 20.94 11.00 -13.16
C CYS A 60 21.40 12.39 -13.65
N GLY A 61 22.39 13.01 -12.99
CA GLY A 61 23.03 14.26 -13.40
C GLY A 61 22.50 15.53 -12.74
N VAL A 62 21.82 15.42 -11.59
CA VAL A 62 21.30 16.58 -10.83
C VAL A 62 22.30 17.09 -9.77
N GLY A 63 23.47 16.44 -9.65
CA GLY A 63 24.61 16.96 -8.89
C GLY A 63 24.46 16.98 -7.37
N ALA A 64 25.25 17.82 -6.71
CA ALA A 64 25.28 18.00 -5.25
C ALA A 64 24.39 19.18 -4.81
N ALA A 65 24.24 19.40 -3.50
CA ALA A 65 23.62 20.62 -2.99
C ALA A 65 24.41 21.87 -3.43
N GLY A 66 23.71 22.85 -3.99
CA GLY A 66 24.31 24.08 -4.54
C GLY A 66 25.18 23.89 -5.79
N SER A 67 24.97 22.83 -6.59
CA SER A 67 25.67 22.65 -7.87
C SER A 67 24.91 23.26 -9.06
N ALA A 68 25.63 23.76 -10.06
CA ALA A 68 25.05 24.51 -11.18
C ALA A 68 24.07 23.68 -12.04
N GLU A 69 24.23 22.36 -12.05
CA GLU A 69 23.33 21.40 -12.70
C GLU A 69 21.98 21.33 -11.97
N ARG A 70 22.01 21.41 -10.63
CA ARG A 70 20.83 21.41 -9.76
C ARG A 70 20.06 22.72 -9.86
N ASP A 71 20.77 23.85 -9.92
CA ASP A 71 20.19 25.16 -10.13
C ASP A 71 19.60 25.29 -11.55
N SER A 72 20.28 24.73 -12.56
CA SER A 72 19.78 24.66 -13.94
C SER A 72 18.49 23.83 -14.03
N PHE A 73 18.46 22.66 -13.38
CA PHE A 73 17.26 21.82 -13.32
C PHE A 73 16.09 22.53 -12.62
N SER A 74 16.33 23.13 -11.45
CA SER A 74 15.34 23.88 -10.67
C SER A 74 14.79 25.08 -11.45
N SER A 75 15.67 25.83 -12.11
CA SER A 75 15.33 26.97 -12.97
C SER A 75 14.53 26.55 -14.20
N LEU A 76 14.85 25.40 -14.80
CA LEU A 76 14.14 24.87 -15.96
C LEU A 76 12.73 24.41 -15.60
N ILE A 77 12.54 23.78 -14.44
CA ILE A 77 11.19 23.47 -13.90
C ILE A 77 10.41 24.77 -13.66
N HIS A 78 11.03 25.79 -13.05
CA HIS A 78 10.38 27.08 -12.79
C HIS A 78 9.95 27.79 -14.09
N LEU A 79 10.84 27.85 -15.09
CA LEU A 79 10.59 28.43 -16.41
C LEU A 79 9.45 27.73 -17.18
N ARG A 80 9.21 26.45 -16.93
CA ARG A 80 8.18 25.65 -17.62
C ARG A 80 6.86 25.53 -16.87
N THR A 81 6.86 25.60 -15.54
CA THR A 81 5.67 25.38 -14.70
C THR A 81 5.18 26.62 -13.96
N GLY A 82 6.00 27.67 -13.88
CA GLY A 82 5.79 28.81 -12.97
C GLY A 82 6.07 28.50 -11.49
N CYS A 83 6.27 27.23 -11.13
CA CYS A 83 6.48 26.79 -9.75
C CYS A 83 7.98 26.64 -9.46
N ALA A 84 8.46 27.24 -8.37
CA ALA A 84 9.84 27.05 -7.92
C ALA A 84 10.00 25.63 -7.33
N PHE A 85 10.63 24.72 -8.08
CA PHE A 85 10.95 23.38 -7.59
C PHE A 85 12.35 23.36 -6.98
N ASP A 86 12.41 23.66 -5.68
CA ASP A 86 13.60 23.55 -4.86
C ASP A 86 13.87 22.07 -4.52
N VAL A 87 14.88 21.49 -5.18
CA VAL A 87 15.24 20.08 -5.03
C VAL A 87 15.76 19.78 -3.63
N ASP A 88 16.44 20.73 -2.96
CA ASP A 88 16.93 20.52 -1.60
C ASP A 88 15.78 20.55 -0.60
N ARG A 89 14.85 21.50 -0.73
CA ARG A 89 13.63 21.55 0.09
C ARG A 89 12.67 20.39 -0.16
N PHE A 90 12.61 19.86 -1.38
CA PHE A 90 11.87 18.62 -1.67
C PHE A 90 12.48 17.42 -0.93
N LEU A 91 13.80 17.27 -0.95
CA LEU A 91 14.50 16.19 -0.26
C LEU A 91 14.50 16.36 1.28
N GLN A 92 14.61 17.59 1.78
CA GLN A 92 14.42 17.95 3.20
C GLN A 92 12.95 17.84 3.65
N GLY A 93 12.00 17.72 2.71
CA GLY A 93 10.60 17.44 2.99
C GLY A 93 10.34 15.97 3.37
N LEU A 94 11.20 15.05 2.94
CA LEU A 94 11.00 13.60 3.13
C LEU A 94 11.19 13.10 4.58
N PRO A 95 12.17 13.57 5.40
CA PRO A 95 12.34 13.14 6.79
C PRO A 95 11.12 13.33 7.71
N ASN A 96 10.29 14.36 7.46
CA ASN A 96 9.21 14.80 8.37
C ASN A 96 7.94 13.90 8.38
N ALA A 97 7.94 12.73 7.72
CA ALA A 97 6.74 11.99 7.30
C ALA A 97 6.22 10.88 8.27
N SER A 98 5.83 11.19 9.53
CA SER A 98 6.00 10.20 10.62
C SER A 98 5.14 10.45 11.94
N GLY A 99 5.10 9.71 13.08
CA GLY A 99 5.71 8.41 13.50
C GLY A 99 5.69 7.85 14.98
N ILE A 100 6.85 7.45 15.56
CA ILE A 100 7.11 6.69 16.83
C ILE A 100 8.36 7.20 17.67
N PRO A 101 8.35 7.32 19.03
CA PRO A 101 9.47 7.72 19.92
C PRO A 101 10.23 6.57 20.63
N SER A 102 11.27 6.84 21.44
CA SER A 102 12.07 5.83 22.15
C SER A 102 11.49 5.35 23.49
N SER A 103 11.70 4.06 23.82
CA SER A 103 11.52 3.51 25.17
C SER A 103 12.52 2.37 25.42
N ARG A 104 13.20 2.40 26.58
CA ARG A 104 14.02 1.29 27.09
C ARG A 104 13.22 0.58 28.18
N ASP A 105 13.29 -0.75 28.25
CA ASP A 105 13.32 -1.50 29.52
C ASP A 105 13.77 -2.96 29.28
N PRO A 106 14.15 -3.74 30.31
CA PRO A 106 15.49 -4.31 30.32
C PRO A 106 15.60 -5.82 30.00
N GLU A 107 16.86 -6.27 30.07
CA GLU A 107 17.40 -7.57 29.73
C GLU A 107 16.58 -8.80 30.17
N ARG A 108 16.56 -9.81 29.31
CA ARG A 108 16.29 -11.19 29.72
C ARG A 108 17.34 -12.15 29.15
N THR A 109 18.45 -12.26 29.86
CA THR A 109 19.57 -13.16 29.52
C THR A 109 19.11 -14.61 29.43
N THR A 110 19.27 -15.20 28.25
CA THR A 110 19.17 -16.65 28.04
C THR A 110 20.35 -17.14 27.22
N SER A 111 20.99 -18.23 27.67
CA SER A 111 22.13 -18.83 26.99
C SER A 111 21.67 -19.59 25.75
N GLN A 112 22.07 -19.14 24.56
CA GLN A 112 21.81 -19.85 23.30
C GLN A 112 22.99 -19.81 22.33
N LYS A 113 23.03 -20.81 21.44
CA LYS A 113 24.17 -21.17 20.60
C LYS A 113 24.20 -20.37 19.29
N TRP A 114 25.34 -20.48 18.60
CA TRP A 114 25.64 -20.03 17.24
C TRP A 114 24.45 -20.03 16.25
N PRO A 115 24.39 -19.07 15.31
CA PRO A 115 23.35 -19.06 14.30
C PRO A 115 23.65 -20.19 13.32
N SER A 116 22.84 -21.24 13.31
CA SER A 116 22.98 -22.28 12.28
C SER A 116 22.78 -21.66 10.89
N GLN A 117 23.51 -22.14 9.88
CA GLN A 117 23.31 -21.77 8.47
C GLN A 117 21.83 -21.83 8.08
N ASN A 118 21.12 -22.84 8.58
CA ASN A 118 19.69 -23.04 8.40
C ASN A 118 18.86 -21.83 8.85
N LEU A 119 19.26 -21.06 9.87
CA LEU A 119 18.53 -19.89 10.38
C LEU A 119 18.52 -18.73 9.38
N VAL A 120 19.68 -18.47 8.75
CA VAL A 120 19.85 -17.42 7.73
C VAL A 120 19.26 -17.85 6.38
N GLN A 121 19.41 -19.13 6.05
CA GLN A 121 18.76 -19.71 4.88
C GLN A 121 17.22 -19.74 5.06
N THR A 122 16.73 -19.97 6.28
CA THR A 122 15.32 -19.82 6.65
C THR A 122 14.91 -18.35 6.56
N SER A 123 15.69 -17.38 7.05
CA SER A 123 15.29 -15.98 6.90
C SER A 123 15.12 -15.58 5.43
N LEU A 124 16.04 -15.97 4.54
CA LEU A 124 15.94 -15.69 3.10
C LEU A 124 14.78 -16.41 2.41
N VAL A 125 14.62 -17.72 2.64
CA VAL A 125 13.50 -18.50 2.09
C VAL A 125 12.17 -18.02 2.66
N THR A 126 12.12 -17.68 3.95
CA THR A 126 10.95 -17.07 4.57
C THR A 126 10.67 -15.69 3.98
N GLU A 127 11.61 -14.75 3.80
CA GLU A 127 11.24 -13.43 3.23
C GLU A 127 10.76 -13.53 1.79
N LEU A 128 11.45 -14.31 0.95
CA LEU A 128 11.08 -14.53 -0.46
C LEU A 128 9.73 -15.24 -0.61
N HIS A 129 9.27 -15.97 0.40
CA HIS A 129 8.05 -16.77 0.38
C HIS A 129 7.12 -16.47 1.58
N ARG A 130 7.22 -15.28 2.22
CA ARG A 130 6.74 -14.93 3.60
C ARG A 130 5.24 -15.14 3.88
N LEU A 131 4.51 -15.42 2.81
CA LEU A 131 3.13 -15.07 2.57
C LEU A 131 2.39 -16.29 1.96
N GLU A 132 3.15 -17.35 1.63
CA GLU A 132 2.73 -18.76 1.74
C GLU A 132 1.93 -19.01 3.03
N PRO A 133 0.94 -19.93 3.00
CA PRO A 133 0.41 -20.55 4.21
C PRO A 133 1.52 -21.18 5.08
N ALA A 134 2.54 -21.80 4.47
CA ALA A 134 3.64 -22.47 5.16
C ALA A 134 4.56 -21.54 5.96
N PHE A 135 4.74 -20.28 5.53
CA PHE A 135 5.62 -19.29 6.18
C PHE A 135 4.85 -18.16 6.88
N SER A 136 3.51 -18.17 6.83
CA SER A 136 2.58 -17.18 7.42
C SER A 136 2.66 -16.96 8.95
N ASN A 137 3.52 -17.69 9.65
CA ASN A 137 3.76 -17.56 11.10
C ASN A 137 5.27 -17.46 11.46
N THR A 138 6.17 -17.35 10.49
CA THR A 138 7.61 -17.15 10.71
C THR A 138 8.01 -15.68 10.60
N ASP A 139 8.93 -15.24 11.45
CA ASP A 139 9.45 -13.87 11.47
C ASP A 139 10.88 -13.82 10.88
N PRO A 140 11.04 -13.53 9.57
CA PRO A 140 12.34 -13.49 8.92
C PRO A 140 13.21 -12.33 9.45
N ASP A 141 12.60 -11.25 9.91
CA ASP A 141 13.32 -10.10 10.45
C ASP A 141 13.85 -10.38 11.87
N SER A 142 13.19 -11.23 12.66
CA SER A 142 13.79 -11.82 13.87
C SER A 142 14.95 -12.76 13.55
N TYR A 143 14.84 -13.61 12.53
CA TYR A 143 15.96 -14.48 12.12
C TYR A 143 17.15 -13.67 11.56
N LEU A 144 16.89 -12.60 10.81
CA LEU A 144 17.93 -11.65 10.39
C LEU A 144 18.55 -10.96 11.60
N ARG A 145 17.76 -10.34 12.50
CA ARG A 145 18.29 -9.65 13.70
C ARG A 145 19.12 -10.56 14.60
N ALA A 146 18.68 -11.81 14.81
CA ALA A 146 19.47 -12.83 15.50
C ALA A 146 20.82 -13.06 14.81
N THR A 147 20.83 -13.21 13.48
CA THR A 147 22.07 -13.38 12.70
C THR A 147 22.96 -12.13 12.75
N LEU A 148 22.40 -10.93 12.60
CA LEU A 148 23.14 -9.65 12.65
C LEU A 148 23.81 -9.44 14.02
N SER A 149 23.16 -9.82 15.12
CA SER A 149 23.73 -9.76 16.48
C SER A 149 24.99 -10.62 16.67
N LEU A 150 25.25 -11.56 15.76
CA LEU A 150 26.37 -12.51 15.83
C LEU A 150 27.50 -12.16 14.84
N LEU A 151 27.29 -11.16 13.96
CA LEU A 151 28.33 -10.62 13.06
C LEU A 151 29.62 -10.19 13.78
N PRO A 152 29.59 -9.51 14.95
CA PRO A 152 30.83 -9.10 15.62
C PRO A 152 31.73 -10.27 16.05
N ARG A 153 31.17 -11.47 16.24
CA ARG A 153 31.94 -12.69 16.52
C ARG A 153 32.48 -13.31 15.23
N LEU A 154 31.62 -13.43 14.21
CA LEU A 154 31.99 -13.92 12.87
C LEU A 154 33.10 -13.10 12.19
N LEU A 155 33.25 -11.81 12.54
CA LEU A 155 34.33 -10.94 12.08
C LEU A 155 35.67 -11.13 12.84
N MET A 156 35.63 -11.66 14.06
CA MET A 156 36.81 -11.88 14.93
C MET A 156 37.35 -13.31 14.85
N GLU A 157 36.61 -14.23 14.24
CA GLU A 157 36.99 -15.63 14.05
C GLU A 157 37.79 -15.85 12.76
N THR A 158 38.49 -16.99 12.68
CA THR A 158 39.18 -17.41 11.46
C THR A 158 38.17 -17.75 10.36
N ALA A 159 37.93 -16.77 9.50
CA ALA A 159 36.91 -16.84 8.47
C ALA A 159 37.12 -18.05 7.53
N ASN A 160 36.05 -18.83 7.35
CA ASN A 160 36.03 -20.06 6.59
C ASN A 160 34.82 -20.09 5.65
N LEU A 161 34.60 -21.20 4.93
CA LEU A 161 33.52 -21.34 3.97
C LEU A 161 32.13 -21.06 4.58
N ARG A 162 31.90 -21.41 5.85
CA ARG A 162 30.63 -21.13 6.57
C ARG A 162 30.46 -19.67 6.92
N THR A 163 31.55 -18.98 7.25
CA THR A 163 31.58 -17.52 7.42
C THR A 163 31.19 -16.85 6.11
N LEU A 164 31.83 -17.24 4.99
CA LEU A 164 31.54 -16.73 3.66
C LEU A 164 30.07 -16.95 3.26
N GLU A 165 29.56 -18.18 3.36
CA GLU A 165 28.16 -18.51 3.10
C GLU A 165 27.20 -17.60 3.88
N THR A 166 27.49 -17.35 5.16
CA THR A 166 26.67 -16.52 6.04
C THR A 166 26.60 -15.08 5.53
N PHE A 167 27.74 -14.45 5.23
CA PHE A 167 27.75 -13.09 4.67
C PHE A 167 27.06 -13.04 3.29
N THR A 168 27.31 -14.01 2.40
CA THR A 168 26.67 -14.06 1.08
C THR A 168 25.13 -14.17 1.17
N ILE A 169 24.59 -14.98 2.08
CA ILE A 169 23.14 -15.10 2.28
C ILE A 169 22.57 -13.79 2.85
N ILE A 170 23.24 -13.14 3.81
CA ILE A 170 22.79 -11.85 4.35
C ILE A 170 22.76 -10.76 3.28
N VAL A 171 23.80 -10.64 2.44
CA VAL A 171 23.81 -9.69 1.30
C VAL A 171 22.65 -9.99 0.33
N THR A 172 22.38 -11.27 0.08
CA THR A 172 21.29 -11.72 -0.80
C THR A 172 19.89 -11.47 -0.20
N TYR A 173 19.76 -11.36 1.13
CA TYR A 173 18.55 -10.91 1.82
C TYR A 173 18.38 -9.39 1.77
N LEU A 174 19.45 -8.65 2.07
CA LEU A 174 19.40 -7.19 2.24
C LEU A 174 19.13 -6.43 0.93
N LEU A 175 19.62 -6.93 -0.21
CA LEU A 175 19.41 -6.25 -1.50
C LEU A 175 17.93 -6.23 -1.96
N PRO A 176 17.17 -7.35 -1.98
CA PRO A 176 15.73 -7.36 -2.28
C PRO A 176 14.83 -6.50 -1.38
N ILE A 177 15.29 -6.08 -0.20
CA ILE A 177 14.52 -5.21 0.72
C ILE A 177 15.03 -3.76 0.79
N GLY A 178 16.01 -3.40 -0.04
CA GLY A 178 16.51 -2.02 -0.15
C GLY A 178 17.69 -1.65 0.75
N HIS A 179 18.27 -2.58 1.53
CA HIS A 179 19.44 -2.31 2.38
C HIS A 179 20.77 -2.25 1.60
N THR A 180 20.79 -1.47 0.53
CA THR A 180 21.89 -1.38 -0.44
C THR A 180 23.23 -0.98 0.18
N ARG A 181 23.25 0.03 1.06
CA ARG A 181 24.47 0.46 1.78
C ARG A 181 25.02 -0.64 2.72
N THR A 182 24.15 -1.30 3.48
CA THR A 182 24.56 -2.36 4.42
C THR A 182 25.01 -3.61 3.68
N ALA A 183 24.34 -3.95 2.57
CA ALA A 183 24.73 -5.03 1.68
C ALA A 183 26.10 -4.79 1.03
N ASP A 184 26.40 -3.56 0.60
CA ASP A 184 27.69 -3.16 0.01
C ASP A 184 28.87 -3.43 0.98
N PHE A 185 28.75 -2.99 2.23
CA PHE A 185 29.75 -3.27 3.28
C PHE A 185 29.89 -4.77 3.60
N LEU A 186 28.78 -5.51 3.70
CA LEU A 186 28.82 -6.95 4.00
C LEU A 186 29.32 -7.78 2.79
N LEU A 187 29.12 -7.29 1.57
CA LEU A 187 29.70 -7.86 0.35
C LEU A 187 31.21 -7.62 0.29
N ALA A 188 31.71 -6.46 0.73
CA ALA A 188 33.14 -6.21 0.86
C ALA A 188 33.82 -7.18 1.84
N VAL A 189 33.15 -7.52 2.95
CA VAL A 189 33.59 -8.57 3.87
C VAL A 189 33.56 -9.95 3.19
N ALA A 190 32.47 -10.31 2.51
CA ALA A 190 32.36 -11.58 1.80
C ALA A 190 33.47 -11.76 0.73
N VAL A 191 33.71 -10.73 -0.11
CA VAL A 191 34.78 -10.71 -1.12
C VAL A 191 36.16 -10.88 -0.47
N ARG A 192 36.42 -10.20 0.65
CA ARG A 192 37.69 -10.35 1.39
C ARG A 192 37.90 -11.78 1.91
N ILE A 193 36.87 -12.39 2.50
CA ILE A 193 36.93 -13.79 2.96
C ILE A 193 37.14 -14.73 1.76
N LEU A 194 36.44 -14.49 0.66
CA LEU A 194 36.52 -15.32 -0.55
C LEU A 194 37.93 -15.30 -1.17
N TYR A 195 38.58 -14.13 -1.19
CA TYR A 195 39.98 -13.99 -1.63
C TYR A 195 40.94 -14.75 -0.69
N ASN A 196 40.74 -14.68 0.63
CA ASN A 196 41.53 -15.44 1.59
C ASN A 196 41.37 -16.97 1.42
N LEU A 197 40.18 -17.43 1.00
CA LEU A 197 39.90 -18.83 0.64
C LEU A 197 40.35 -19.19 -0.80
N GLY A 198 40.88 -18.24 -1.57
CA GLY A 198 41.33 -18.45 -2.95
C GLY A 198 40.22 -18.67 -3.99
N GLY A 199 38.96 -18.38 -3.66
CA GLY A 199 37.80 -18.60 -4.54
C GLY A 199 37.81 -17.78 -5.83
N ASN A 200 38.62 -16.72 -5.88
CA ASN A 200 38.88 -15.94 -7.09
C ASN A 200 39.69 -16.71 -8.14
N ARG A 201 40.27 -17.89 -7.82
CA ARG A 201 41.11 -18.69 -8.74
C ARG A 201 40.42 -20.01 -9.10
N TYR A 202 40.44 -20.42 -10.38
CA TYR A 202 39.88 -21.71 -10.80
C TYR A 202 40.60 -22.91 -10.16
N SER A 203 41.85 -22.73 -9.71
CA SER A 203 42.61 -23.74 -8.94
C SER A 203 41.92 -24.22 -7.67
N ALA A 204 40.93 -23.48 -7.14
CA ALA A 204 40.11 -23.92 -6.00
C ALA A 204 39.35 -25.23 -6.28
N ILE A 205 38.95 -25.50 -7.54
CA ILE A 205 38.09 -26.65 -7.94
C ILE A 205 38.74 -28.02 -7.73
N ARG A 206 40.02 -28.07 -7.32
CA ARG A 206 40.76 -29.32 -7.06
C ARG A 206 40.15 -30.21 -5.96
N GLU A 207 39.31 -29.64 -5.11
CA GLU A 207 38.59 -30.34 -4.03
C GLU A 207 37.08 -30.09 -4.14
N ALA A 208 36.26 -30.99 -3.60
CA ALA A 208 34.80 -30.95 -3.76
C ALA A 208 34.16 -29.67 -3.22
N GLU A 209 34.67 -29.12 -2.12
CA GLU A 209 34.22 -27.84 -1.56
C GLU A 209 34.57 -26.65 -2.49
N GLY A 210 35.62 -26.79 -3.30
CA GLY A 210 36.09 -25.79 -4.25
C GLY A 210 35.11 -25.47 -5.38
N VAL A 211 34.29 -26.45 -5.81
CA VAL A 211 33.20 -26.23 -6.77
C VAL A 211 32.16 -25.27 -6.19
N HIS A 212 31.80 -25.46 -4.92
CA HIS A 212 30.82 -24.62 -4.22
C HIS A 212 31.41 -23.24 -3.88
N LEU A 213 32.67 -23.16 -3.46
CA LEU A 213 33.39 -21.89 -3.30
C LEU A 213 33.43 -21.08 -4.61
N ARG A 214 33.62 -21.72 -5.77
CA ARG A 214 33.54 -21.07 -7.09
C ARG A 214 32.13 -20.67 -7.50
N ALA A 215 31.09 -21.38 -7.04
CA ALA A 215 29.72 -20.94 -7.22
C ALA A 215 29.41 -19.68 -6.37
N ILE A 216 29.94 -19.61 -5.14
CA ILE A 216 29.83 -18.39 -4.32
C ILE A 216 30.62 -17.23 -4.95
N PHE A 217 31.80 -17.48 -5.53
CA PHE A 217 32.55 -16.46 -6.28
C PHE A 217 31.71 -15.83 -7.37
N TRP A 218 31.10 -16.63 -8.24
CA TRP A 218 30.30 -16.12 -9.35
C TRP A 218 29.05 -15.36 -8.88
N HIS A 219 28.46 -15.72 -7.74
CA HIS A 219 27.36 -14.97 -7.12
C HIS A 219 27.82 -13.63 -6.55
N CYS A 220 28.88 -13.61 -5.72
CA CYS A 220 29.45 -12.37 -5.16
C CYS A 220 29.99 -11.42 -6.25
N TYR A 221 30.62 -11.95 -7.30
CA TYR A 221 31.06 -11.19 -8.47
C TYR A 221 29.87 -10.55 -9.19
N SER A 222 28.80 -11.32 -9.44
CA SER A 222 27.59 -10.80 -10.10
C SER A 222 26.93 -9.67 -9.31
N LEU A 223 26.86 -9.80 -7.98
CA LEU A 223 26.36 -8.74 -7.10
C LEU A 223 27.27 -7.51 -7.10
N ASP A 224 28.60 -7.69 -7.02
CA ASP A 224 29.57 -6.59 -7.02
C ASP A 224 29.47 -5.73 -8.29
N LYS A 225 29.49 -6.37 -9.48
CA LYS A 225 29.38 -5.63 -10.75
C LYS A 225 28.01 -4.95 -10.91
N GLU A 226 26.95 -5.53 -10.35
CA GLU A 226 25.62 -4.94 -10.28
C GLU A 226 25.58 -3.68 -9.41
N LEU A 227 26.19 -3.69 -8.23
CA LEU A 227 26.26 -2.50 -7.37
C LEU A 227 27.16 -1.41 -7.99
N ALA A 228 28.30 -1.79 -8.58
CA ALA A 228 29.25 -0.88 -9.22
C ALA A 228 28.60 -0.10 -10.38
N ILE A 229 27.95 -0.79 -11.33
CA ILE A 229 27.28 -0.14 -12.47
C ILE A 229 26.03 0.65 -12.04
N ARG A 230 25.32 0.23 -10.99
CA ARG A 230 24.15 0.95 -10.47
C ARG A 230 24.55 2.24 -9.78
N PHE A 231 25.46 2.17 -8.80
CA PHE A 231 25.85 3.31 -7.96
C PHE A 231 27.04 4.13 -8.48
N GLY A 232 27.63 3.75 -9.63
CA GLY A 232 28.79 4.43 -10.19
C GLY A 232 30.08 4.26 -9.39
N ARG A 233 30.12 3.32 -8.44
CA ARG A 233 31.23 3.07 -7.53
C ARG A 233 32.26 2.11 -8.12
N PRO A 234 33.55 2.20 -7.76
CA PRO A 234 34.52 1.18 -8.12
C PRO A 234 34.09 -0.20 -7.57
N PRO A 235 34.21 -1.29 -8.37
CA PRO A 235 33.89 -2.64 -7.90
C PRO A 235 34.88 -3.12 -6.83
N LEU A 236 34.36 -3.92 -5.90
CA LEU A 236 35.09 -4.61 -4.84
C LEU A 236 36.02 -5.70 -5.40
N THR A 237 35.66 -6.29 -6.55
CA THR A 237 36.48 -7.25 -7.29
C THR A 237 37.19 -6.58 -8.47
N ASN A 238 38.52 -6.71 -8.49
CA ASN A 238 39.34 -6.39 -9.66
C ASN A 238 39.39 -7.60 -10.59
N ASP A 239 39.03 -7.40 -11.86
CA ASP A 239 39.00 -8.47 -12.87
C ASP A 239 40.40 -9.05 -13.16
N ILE A 240 41.46 -8.25 -12.99
CA ILE A 240 42.87 -8.68 -13.18
C ILE A 240 43.29 -9.70 -12.12
N ASP A 241 42.74 -9.61 -10.91
CA ASP A 241 43.04 -10.51 -9.78
C ASP A 241 42.12 -11.76 -9.76
N CYS A 242 41.25 -11.91 -10.76
CA CYS A 242 40.22 -12.95 -10.82
C CYS A 242 40.39 -13.87 -12.03
N ASP A 243 40.28 -15.18 -11.79
CA ASP A 243 40.03 -16.15 -12.84
C ASP A 243 38.54 -16.09 -13.21
N LEU A 244 38.25 -15.51 -14.37
CA LEU A 244 36.90 -15.33 -14.91
C LEU A 244 36.46 -16.47 -15.84
N ARG A 245 37.10 -17.65 -15.77
CA ARG A 245 36.59 -18.85 -16.46
C ARG A 245 35.20 -19.21 -15.92
N LEU A 246 34.20 -19.13 -16.80
CA LEU A 246 32.83 -19.58 -16.58
C LEU A 246 32.81 -21.07 -16.17
N PRO A 247 31.79 -21.53 -15.43
CA PRO A 247 31.65 -22.95 -15.08
C PRO A 247 31.64 -23.84 -16.32
N ASP A 248 32.20 -25.04 -16.22
CA ASP A 248 32.26 -25.96 -17.36
C ASP A 248 30.85 -26.36 -17.82
N ASN A 249 30.68 -26.44 -19.14
CA ASN A 249 29.38 -26.58 -19.82
C ASN A 249 28.34 -25.47 -19.55
N TYR A 250 28.69 -24.35 -18.90
CA TYR A 250 27.71 -23.29 -18.58
C TYR A 250 26.95 -22.79 -19.82
N ILE A 251 27.66 -22.47 -20.91
CA ILE A 251 27.04 -21.98 -22.16
C ILE A 251 26.23 -23.09 -22.86
N SER A 252 26.69 -24.34 -22.88
CA SER A 252 26.00 -25.46 -23.52
C SER A 252 24.83 -26.02 -22.72
N SER A 253 24.79 -25.77 -21.40
CA SER A 253 23.63 -26.05 -20.54
C SER A 253 22.50 -25.01 -20.66
N TRP A 254 22.84 -23.84 -21.20
CA TRP A 254 21.96 -22.68 -21.27
C TRP A 254 20.85 -22.90 -22.31
N SER A 255 19.61 -22.90 -21.85
CA SER A 255 18.46 -23.41 -22.62
C SER A 255 17.16 -22.68 -22.29
N HIS A 256 16.07 -22.98 -23.01
CA HIS A 256 14.72 -22.47 -22.73
C HIS A 256 14.32 -22.64 -21.24
N ASP A 257 14.79 -23.71 -20.60
CA ASP A 257 14.57 -24.04 -19.18
C ASP A 257 15.15 -23.00 -18.19
N HIS A 258 16.00 -22.07 -18.66
CA HIS A 258 16.51 -20.95 -17.85
C HIS A 258 15.60 -19.71 -17.90
N PHE A 259 14.66 -19.65 -18.85
CA PHE A 259 13.67 -18.58 -18.97
C PHE A 259 12.32 -18.98 -18.37
N PHE A 260 11.84 -20.18 -18.68
CA PHE A 260 10.51 -20.64 -18.29
C PHE A 260 10.50 -21.37 -16.93
N HIS A 261 9.33 -21.49 -16.31
CA HIS A 261 9.20 -22.15 -15.01
C HIS A 261 9.39 -23.69 -15.10
N ARG A 262 10.31 -24.26 -14.31
CA ARG A 262 10.52 -25.72 -14.20
C ARG A 262 10.88 -26.19 -12.78
N PRO A 263 10.70 -27.48 -12.46
CA PRO A 263 11.19 -28.08 -11.22
C PRO A 263 12.71 -27.94 -11.05
N LEU A 264 13.14 -27.61 -9.83
CA LEU A 264 14.55 -27.39 -9.49
C LEU A 264 15.35 -28.71 -9.55
N SER A 265 16.34 -28.78 -10.44
CA SER A 265 17.27 -29.91 -10.50
C SER A 265 18.39 -29.76 -9.47
N SER A 266 18.65 -30.80 -8.68
CA SER A 266 19.78 -30.86 -7.74
C SER A 266 21.16 -30.86 -8.42
N GLN A 267 21.21 -31.02 -9.74
CA GLN A 267 22.44 -31.12 -10.54
C GLN A 267 22.81 -29.82 -11.25
N VAL A 268 21.94 -28.79 -11.28
CA VAL A 268 22.14 -27.56 -12.06
C VAL A 268 22.25 -26.34 -11.14
N LEU A 269 23.37 -25.62 -11.24
CA LEU A 269 23.60 -24.38 -10.48
C LEU A 269 22.90 -23.19 -11.16
N LEU A 270 21.78 -22.76 -10.58
CA LEU A 270 21.02 -21.58 -11.01
C LEU A 270 21.48 -20.33 -10.24
N TYR A 271 22.20 -19.45 -10.93
CA TYR A 271 22.56 -18.10 -10.44
C TYR A 271 21.36 -17.13 -10.52
N THR A 272 21.42 -15.97 -9.85
CA THR A 272 20.34 -14.95 -9.91
C THR A 272 20.19 -14.31 -11.30
N SER A 273 21.29 -14.14 -12.03
CA SER A 273 21.35 -13.62 -13.40
C SER A 273 22.28 -14.49 -14.26
N ASP A 274 22.56 -14.09 -15.51
CA ASP A 274 23.58 -14.70 -16.36
C ASP A 274 24.97 -14.11 -16.05
N LEU A 275 25.92 -14.98 -15.74
CA LEU A 275 27.33 -14.62 -15.52
C LEU A 275 27.96 -13.87 -16.70
N ARG A 276 27.51 -14.14 -17.93
CA ARG A 276 27.94 -13.40 -19.14
C ARG A 276 27.51 -11.93 -19.08
N LEU A 277 26.33 -11.65 -18.54
CA LEU A 277 25.81 -10.29 -18.36
C LEU A 277 26.53 -9.56 -17.22
N ALA A 278 26.97 -10.27 -16.16
CA ALA A 278 27.84 -9.72 -15.12
C ALA A 278 29.22 -9.28 -15.68
N LEU A 279 29.81 -10.08 -16.59
CA LEU A 279 31.05 -9.71 -17.28
C LEU A 279 30.85 -8.45 -18.15
N ILE A 280 29.75 -8.37 -18.91
CA ILE A 280 29.39 -7.17 -19.69
C ILE A 280 29.21 -5.95 -18.77
N LYS A 281 28.53 -6.08 -17.63
CA LYS A 281 28.40 -5.00 -16.64
C LYS A 281 29.74 -4.50 -16.11
N SER A 282 30.69 -5.42 -15.85
CA SER A 282 32.07 -5.04 -15.47
C SER A 282 32.73 -4.20 -16.56
N LYS A 283 32.63 -4.61 -17.84
CA LYS A 283 33.16 -3.87 -18.99
C LYS A 283 32.47 -2.51 -19.18
N ILE A 284 31.15 -2.43 -19.09
CA ILE A 284 30.39 -1.16 -19.18
C ILE A 284 30.89 -0.19 -18.10
N TYR A 285 31.03 -0.66 -16.85
CA TYR A 285 31.60 0.18 -15.80
C TYR A 285 33.03 0.62 -16.14
N ALA A 286 33.92 -0.33 -16.41
CA ALA A 286 35.34 -0.07 -16.63
C ALA A 286 35.62 0.87 -17.82
N LEU A 287 34.91 0.71 -18.94
CA LEU A 287 35.19 1.42 -20.19
C LEU A 287 34.41 2.73 -20.36
N LEU A 288 33.23 2.87 -19.72
CA LEU A 288 32.36 4.05 -19.90
C LEU A 288 32.13 4.89 -18.63
N TYR A 289 32.20 4.29 -17.43
CA TYR A 289 31.82 4.95 -16.17
C TYR A 289 32.93 5.10 -15.13
N SER A 290 34.02 4.34 -15.22
CA SER A 290 35.22 4.52 -14.39
C SER A 290 35.98 5.80 -14.77
N ASP A 291 36.87 6.29 -13.90
CA ASP A 291 37.71 7.46 -14.22
C ASP A 291 38.63 7.19 -15.42
N TYR A 292 39.13 5.96 -15.56
CA TYR A 292 39.89 5.53 -16.75
C TYR A 292 39.05 5.69 -18.03
N GLY A 293 37.80 5.22 -18.02
CA GLY A 293 36.87 5.28 -19.16
C GLY A 293 36.44 6.70 -19.50
N ARG A 294 36.16 7.52 -18.48
CA ARG A 294 35.80 8.95 -18.64
C ARG A 294 36.93 9.75 -19.28
N ALA A 295 38.18 9.46 -18.91
CA ALA A 295 39.38 10.11 -19.43
C ALA A 295 39.75 9.72 -20.88
N GLN A 296 39.04 8.77 -21.51
CA GLN A 296 39.34 8.34 -22.87
C GLN A 296 38.89 9.38 -23.92
N PRO A 297 39.62 9.52 -25.04
CA PRO A 297 39.21 10.35 -26.17
C PRO A 297 37.82 9.99 -26.70
N GLU A 298 37.09 10.99 -27.19
CA GLU A 298 35.75 10.85 -27.79
C GLU A 298 35.61 9.63 -28.71
N ALA A 299 36.48 9.53 -29.73
CA ALA A 299 36.43 8.44 -30.69
C ALA A 299 36.60 7.05 -30.06
N ARG A 300 37.39 6.94 -28.98
CA ARG A 300 37.60 5.68 -28.25
C ARG A 300 36.39 5.33 -27.38
N ARG A 301 35.71 6.34 -26.78
CA ARG A 301 34.45 6.13 -26.05
C ARG A 301 33.30 5.73 -26.98
N LEU A 302 33.18 6.36 -28.14
CA LEU A 302 32.23 5.98 -29.18
C LEU A 302 32.51 4.58 -29.74
N GLN A 303 33.78 4.21 -29.85
CA GLN A 303 34.19 2.84 -30.17
C GLN A 303 33.76 1.85 -29.08
N TYR A 304 34.01 2.13 -27.79
CA TYR A 304 33.55 1.25 -26.69
C TYR A 304 32.02 1.11 -26.64
N ILE A 305 31.27 2.18 -26.91
CA ILE A 305 29.80 2.13 -26.98
C ILE A 305 29.35 1.13 -28.06
N ARG A 306 30.00 1.11 -29.23
CA ARG A 306 29.72 0.12 -30.30
C ARG A 306 30.16 -1.29 -29.91
N GLU A 307 31.39 -1.46 -29.44
CA GLU A 307 31.93 -2.77 -29.04
C GLU A 307 31.07 -3.43 -27.93
N LEU A 308 30.53 -2.63 -27.00
CA LEU A 308 29.65 -3.11 -25.92
C LEU A 308 28.21 -3.40 -26.38
N ASP A 309 27.66 -2.59 -27.30
CA ASP A 309 26.35 -2.86 -27.92
C ASP A 309 26.39 -4.13 -28.79
N GLU A 310 27.47 -4.30 -29.57
CA GLU A 310 27.74 -5.52 -30.34
C GLU A 310 27.88 -6.75 -29.42
N GLU A 311 28.60 -6.66 -28.30
CA GLU A 311 28.73 -7.75 -27.33
C GLU A 311 27.39 -8.08 -26.62
N LEU A 312 26.59 -7.07 -26.27
CA LEU A 312 25.29 -7.25 -25.63
C LEU A 312 24.26 -7.86 -26.60
N ASN A 313 24.25 -7.44 -27.87
CA ASN A 313 23.41 -8.06 -28.91
C ASN A 313 23.90 -9.47 -29.27
N ALA A 314 25.20 -9.75 -29.23
CA ALA A 314 25.73 -11.11 -29.41
C ALA A 314 25.31 -12.03 -28.26
N LEU A 315 25.29 -11.54 -27.01
CA LEU A 315 24.75 -12.28 -25.87
C LEU A 315 23.26 -12.60 -26.08
N LYS A 316 22.43 -11.60 -26.39
CA LYS A 316 21.00 -11.79 -26.74
C LYS A 316 20.80 -12.78 -27.89
N SER A 317 21.64 -12.73 -28.93
CA SER A 317 21.58 -13.64 -30.08
C SER A 317 21.91 -15.10 -29.73
N SER A 318 22.57 -15.34 -28.59
CA SER A 318 22.74 -16.70 -28.04
C SER A 318 21.52 -17.22 -27.29
N PHE A 319 20.49 -16.40 -27.06
CA PHE A 319 19.26 -16.81 -26.41
C PHE A 319 18.31 -17.46 -27.40
N PRO A 320 17.44 -18.41 -26.97
CA PRO A 320 16.39 -18.94 -27.83
C PRO A 320 15.47 -17.82 -28.35
N ALA A 321 15.05 -17.91 -29.61
CA ALA A 321 14.31 -16.82 -30.28
C ALA A 321 12.95 -16.50 -29.63
N SER A 322 12.30 -17.48 -28.98
CA SER A 322 11.08 -17.29 -28.17
C SER A 322 11.33 -16.56 -26.84
N CYS A 323 12.59 -16.37 -26.47
CA CYS A 323 13.05 -15.72 -25.24
C CYS A 323 13.88 -14.45 -25.55
N TRP A 324 13.71 -13.86 -26.74
CA TRP A 324 14.31 -12.57 -27.06
C TRP A 324 13.48 -11.46 -26.40
N PRO A 325 14.10 -10.49 -25.68
CA PRO A 325 13.37 -9.43 -24.97
C PRO A 325 12.36 -8.67 -25.86
N ASP A 326 12.70 -8.48 -27.13
CA ASP A 326 11.95 -7.74 -28.13
C ASP A 326 10.54 -8.31 -28.39
N VAL A 327 10.35 -9.62 -28.20
CA VAL A 327 9.05 -10.32 -28.34
C VAL A 327 8.04 -9.83 -27.29
N PHE A 328 8.53 -9.32 -26.16
CA PHE A 328 7.77 -8.84 -25.01
C PHE A 328 7.71 -7.30 -24.95
N ALA A 329 8.44 -6.61 -25.83
CA ALA A 329 8.73 -5.18 -25.75
C ALA A 329 7.65 -4.26 -26.34
N THR A 330 6.75 -4.81 -27.16
CA THR A 330 5.77 -4.03 -27.91
C THR A 330 4.58 -3.63 -27.04
N GLY A 331 3.95 -2.50 -27.36
CA GLY A 331 2.71 -2.09 -26.68
C GLY A 331 1.60 -3.13 -26.83
N ASP A 332 1.61 -3.83 -27.96
CA ASP A 332 0.64 -4.84 -28.38
C ASP A 332 1.04 -6.28 -28.00
N ALA A 333 2.12 -6.46 -27.22
CA ALA A 333 2.55 -7.77 -26.72
C ALA A 333 1.42 -8.41 -25.90
N PRO A 334 0.89 -9.60 -26.29
CA PRO A 334 -0.24 -10.21 -25.59
C PRO A 334 0.16 -10.67 -24.18
N ASP A 335 -0.66 -10.39 -23.17
CA ASP A 335 -0.33 -10.70 -21.77
C ASP A 335 0.02 -12.18 -21.51
N TYR A 336 -0.53 -13.10 -22.33
CA TYR A 336 -0.23 -14.52 -22.22
C TYR A 336 1.23 -14.88 -22.55
N THR A 337 1.98 -14.06 -23.29
CA THR A 337 3.42 -14.34 -23.55
C THR A 337 4.23 -14.30 -22.26
N PHE A 338 3.80 -13.52 -21.27
CA PHE A 338 4.46 -13.39 -19.97
C PHE A 338 4.10 -14.52 -18.99
N HIS A 339 3.06 -15.33 -19.24
CA HIS A 339 2.57 -16.32 -18.25
C HIS A 339 3.55 -17.46 -17.98
N ASP A 340 4.27 -17.96 -19.01
CA ASP A 340 5.23 -19.07 -18.84
C ASP A 340 6.59 -18.60 -18.28
N LEU A 341 6.85 -17.29 -18.34
CA LEU A 341 8.16 -16.70 -18.07
C LEU A 341 8.43 -16.62 -16.56
N SER A 342 9.55 -17.19 -16.12
CA SER A 342 9.97 -17.13 -14.72
C SER A 342 10.44 -15.72 -14.33
N LEU A 343 10.44 -15.44 -13.02
CA LEU A 343 11.02 -14.21 -12.47
C LEU A 343 12.52 -14.03 -12.84
N ARG A 344 13.25 -15.13 -13.10
CA ARG A 344 14.60 -15.08 -13.67
C ARG A 344 14.57 -14.57 -15.12
N GLY A 345 13.69 -15.10 -15.97
CA GLY A 345 13.55 -14.64 -17.36
C GLY A 345 13.16 -13.17 -17.44
N VAL A 346 12.21 -12.75 -16.60
CA VAL A 346 11.85 -11.34 -16.38
C VAL A 346 13.08 -10.48 -16.03
N ASN A 347 13.86 -10.90 -15.02
CA ASN A 347 15.04 -10.13 -14.61
C ASN A 347 16.12 -10.09 -15.70
N LEU A 348 16.34 -11.18 -16.45
CA LEU A 348 17.29 -11.19 -17.58
C LEU A 348 16.90 -10.17 -18.66
N HIS A 349 15.61 -10.01 -18.96
CA HIS A 349 15.15 -8.98 -19.89
C HIS A 349 15.38 -7.57 -19.32
N LEU A 350 14.96 -7.31 -18.07
CA LEU A 350 15.17 -6.01 -17.39
C LEU A 350 16.66 -5.64 -17.26
N GLU A 351 17.53 -6.62 -17.03
CA GLU A 351 18.98 -6.43 -16.94
C GLU A 351 19.65 -6.20 -18.30
N TYR A 352 19.21 -6.89 -19.36
CA TYR A 352 19.63 -6.59 -20.74
C TYR A 352 19.30 -5.13 -21.09
N TYR A 353 18.06 -4.74 -20.82
CA TYR A 353 17.54 -3.40 -21.05
C TYR A 353 18.33 -2.34 -20.27
N PHE A 354 18.49 -2.52 -18.96
CA PHE A 354 19.33 -1.66 -18.13
C PHE A 354 20.79 -1.56 -18.62
N CYS A 355 21.38 -2.63 -19.17
CA CYS A 355 22.72 -2.57 -19.76
C CYS A 355 22.75 -1.74 -21.04
N LEU A 356 21.78 -1.92 -21.95
CA LEU A 356 21.63 -1.12 -23.16
C LEU A 356 21.46 0.37 -22.83
N GLY A 357 20.68 0.68 -21.80
CA GLY A 357 20.50 2.04 -21.26
C GLY A 357 21.78 2.63 -20.67
N LYS A 358 22.61 1.83 -20.01
CA LYS A 358 23.93 2.27 -19.52
C LYS A 358 24.94 2.47 -20.65
N ILE A 359 24.95 1.64 -21.69
CA ILE A 359 25.81 1.79 -22.86
C ILE A 359 25.49 3.11 -23.59
N HIS A 360 24.24 3.30 -24.02
CA HIS A 360 23.86 4.50 -24.79
C HIS A 360 23.75 5.76 -23.94
N GLY A 361 23.37 5.62 -22.67
CA GLY A 361 23.32 6.70 -21.69
C GLY A 361 24.69 7.23 -21.27
N ALA A 362 25.79 6.51 -21.51
CA ALA A 362 27.15 7.01 -21.22
C ALA A 362 27.46 8.33 -21.94
N SER A 363 26.93 8.54 -23.16
CA SER A 363 27.05 9.79 -23.93
C SER A 363 26.55 11.03 -23.16
N ASN A 364 25.59 10.84 -22.27
CA ASN A 364 24.91 11.89 -21.50
C ASN A 364 25.75 12.38 -20.28
N ALA A 365 26.69 11.57 -19.80
CA ALA A 365 27.46 11.84 -18.57
C ALA A 365 28.49 12.99 -18.71
N TYR A 366 28.71 13.50 -19.92
CA TYR A 366 29.76 14.47 -20.25
C TYR A 366 29.22 15.88 -20.59
N SER A 367 27.89 16.09 -20.56
CA SER A 367 27.22 17.23 -21.19
C SER A 367 26.91 18.42 -20.28
N LEU A 368 27.48 18.50 -19.07
CA LEU A 368 27.04 19.43 -18.02
C LEU A 368 27.96 20.63 -17.76
N THR A 369 29.19 20.64 -18.30
CA THR A 369 30.24 21.63 -17.94
C THR A 369 30.75 22.49 -19.10
N SER A 370 30.12 22.46 -20.29
CA SER A 370 30.50 23.32 -21.42
C SER A 370 29.32 23.67 -22.33
N PRO A 371 29.07 24.96 -22.64
CA PRO A 371 28.07 25.39 -23.62
C PRO A 371 28.33 24.93 -25.07
N HIS A 372 29.48 24.32 -25.36
CA HIS A 372 29.94 23.94 -26.70
C HIS A 372 30.40 22.47 -26.77
N SER A 373 29.79 21.57 -25.99
CA SER A 373 30.15 20.14 -26.02
C SER A 373 28.91 19.24 -25.90
N TRP A 374 28.82 18.28 -26.82
CA TRP A 374 27.84 17.17 -26.87
C TRP A 374 26.37 17.55 -27.09
N THR A 375 26.01 17.80 -28.35
CA THR A 375 24.74 17.24 -28.85
C THR A 375 24.84 15.71 -28.88
N PHE A 376 23.74 15.02 -28.56
CA PHE A 376 23.68 13.56 -28.72
C PHE A 376 23.96 13.16 -30.18
N LEU A 377 24.63 12.01 -30.37
CA LEU A 377 24.41 11.21 -31.59
C LEU A 377 22.93 10.78 -31.59
N PRO A 378 22.10 11.19 -32.57
CA PRO A 378 20.64 11.04 -32.45
C PRO A 378 20.18 9.59 -32.29
N SER A 379 20.87 8.63 -32.92
CA SER A 379 20.61 7.21 -32.76
C SER A 379 20.85 6.70 -31.33
N SER A 380 21.91 7.16 -30.65
CA SER A 380 22.20 6.77 -29.27
C SER A 380 21.28 7.47 -28.26
N ALA A 381 20.77 8.66 -28.57
CA ALA A 381 19.70 9.27 -27.77
C ALA A 381 18.42 8.44 -27.86
N GLU A 382 17.98 8.14 -29.08
CA GLU A 382 16.71 7.45 -29.28
C GLU A 382 16.75 6.04 -28.68
N LEU A 383 17.86 5.31 -28.85
CA LEU A 383 18.05 4.02 -28.18
C LEU A 383 17.92 4.13 -26.65
N PHE A 384 18.55 5.11 -26.01
CA PHE A 384 18.47 5.32 -24.55
C PHE A 384 17.05 5.65 -24.04
N TYR A 385 16.29 6.47 -24.77
CA TYR A 385 14.92 6.83 -24.38
C TYR A 385 13.91 5.73 -24.73
N GLN A 386 14.09 5.06 -25.87
CA GLN A 386 13.32 3.88 -26.25
C GLN A 386 13.54 2.70 -25.30
N GLU A 387 14.75 2.57 -24.75
CA GLU A 387 15.05 1.68 -23.63
C GLU A 387 14.12 1.97 -22.45
N SER A 388 14.15 3.23 -21.97
CA SER A 388 13.36 3.67 -20.82
C SER A 388 11.85 3.46 -21.00
N ARG A 389 11.32 3.70 -22.21
CA ARG A 389 9.92 3.37 -22.56
C ARG A 389 9.64 1.87 -22.48
N THR A 390 10.53 1.06 -23.06
CA THR A 390 10.40 -0.41 -23.12
C THR A 390 10.40 -1.01 -21.72
N MET A 391 11.34 -0.60 -20.87
CA MET A 391 11.44 -1.09 -19.49
C MET A 391 10.20 -0.74 -18.64
N LEU A 392 9.59 0.44 -18.83
CA LEU A 392 8.34 0.79 -18.12
C LEU A 392 7.11 0.05 -18.66
N LEU A 393 6.99 -0.12 -19.98
CA LEU A 393 5.93 -0.92 -20.58
C LEU A 393 6.01 -2.39 -20.15
N TYR A 394 7.23 -2.96 -20.13
CA TYR A 394 7.50 -4.31 -19.64
C TYR A 394 7.06 -4.46 -18.17
N ILE A 395 7.44 -3.52 -17.30
CA ILE A 395 7.10 -3.56 -15.87
C ILE A 395 5.58 -3.40 -15.65
N SER A 396 4.89 -2.62 -16.48
CA SER A 396 3.43 -2.53 -16.48
C SER A 396 2.75 -3.86 -16.83
N ARG A 397 3.28 -4.62 -17.79
CA ARG A 397 2.76 -5.96 -18.15
C ARG A 397 2.93 -6.97 -17.01
N ILE A 398 4.13 -7.04 -16.41
CA ILE A 398 4.41 -7.95 -15.26
C ILE A 398 3.85 -7.46 -13.92
N ARG A 399 2.99 -6.43 -13.89
CA ARG A 399 2.50 -5.81 -12.64
C ARG A 399 1.84 -6.77 -11.63
N HIS A 400 1.39 -7.93 -12.09
CA HIS A 400 0.82 -9.00 -11.26
C HIS A 400 1.89 -9.86 -10.53
N PHE A 401 3.13 -9.87 -11.00
CA PHE A 401 4.28 -10.46 -10.28
C PHE A 401 4.88 -9.48 -9.25
N LEU A 402 4.66 -8.18 -9.39
CA LEU A 402 5.12 -7.16 -8.44
C LEU A 402 4.35 -7.29 -7.12
N ASN A 403 5.04 -7.65 -6.05
CA ASN A 403 4.50 -7.57 -4.69
C ASN A 403 5.40 -6.69 -3.82
N TRP A 404 4.89 -6.20 -2.68
CA TRP A 404 5.61 -5.26 -1.83
C TRP A 404 6.96 -5.78 -1.29
N HIS A 405 7.16 -7.10 -1.14
CA HIS A 405 8.41 -7.68 -0.62
C HIS A 405 9.47 -7.81 -1.71
N THR A 406 9.10 -8.28 -2.91
CA THR A 406 10.00 -8.34 -4.06
C THR A 406 10.18 -6.98 -4.75
N TYR A 407 9.44 -5.95 -4.32
CA TYR A 407 9.36 -4.66 -4.99
C TYR A 407 10.72 -4.03 -5.30
N TRP A 408 11.67 -4.00 -4.35
CA TRP A 408 12.95 -3.31 -4.56
C TRP A 408 13.84 -3.95 -5.64
N ILE A 409 13.64 -5.25 -5.94
CA ILE A 409 14.29 -5.94 -7.07
C ILE A 409 13.94 -5.20 -8.38
N HIS A 410 12.69 -4.74 -8.52
CA HIS A 410 12.18 -4.04 -9.70
C HIS A 410 12.27 -2.50 -9.59
N ALA A 411 12.14 -1.94 -8.38
CA ALA A 411 12.13 -0.50 -8.11
C ALA A 411 13.33 0.23 -8.73
N GLN A 412 14.53 -0.35 -8.61
CA GLN A 412 15.78 0.17 -9.18
C GLN A 412 15.76 0.30 -10.72
N PHE A 413 14.99 -0.53 -11.42
CA PHE A 413 14.76 -0.42 -12.86
C PHE A 413 13.74 0.68 -13.16
N ILE A 414 12.60 0.68 -12.45
CA ILE A 414 11.54 1.70 -12.61
C ILE A 414 12.09 3.10 -12.39
N LEU A 415 12.80 3.34 -11.28
CA LEU A 415 13.37 4.65 -10.95
C LEU A 415 14.35 5.14 -12.03
N THR A 416 15.15 4.24 -12.59
CA THR A 416 16.12 4.58 -13.66
C THR A 416 15.39 4.99 -14.94
N ALA A 417 14.36 4.25 -15.36
CA ALA A 417 13.60 4.57 -16.56
C ALA A 417 12.66 5.78 -16.38
N VAL A 418 11.99 5.92 -15.24
CA VAL A 418 11.12 7.07 -14.93
C VAL A 418 11.92 8.37 -15.01
N VAL A 419 13.09 8.45 -14.35
CA VAL A 419 13.90 9.68 -14.38
C VAL A 419 14.46 9.95 -15.78
N SER A 420 14.83 8.91 -16.53
CA SER A 420 15.35 9.04 -17.90
C SER A 420 14.27 9.53 -18.88
N LEU A 421 13.06 9.00 -18.79
CA LEU A 421 11.92 9.40 -19.63
C LEU A 421 11.34 10.76 -19.22
N PHE A 422 11.27 11.06 -17.92
CA PHE A 422 10.91 12.40 -17.42
C PHE A 422 11.91 13.47 -17.89
N ARG A 423 13.21 13.14 -17.92
CA ARG A 423 14.24 14.00 -18.51
C ARG A 423 14.03 14.20 -20.01
N HIS A 424 13.57 13.20 -20.77
CA HIS A 424 13.22 13.34 -22.19
C HIS A 424 12.09 14.37 -22.38
N LEU A 425 10.99 14.26 -21.62
CA LEU A 425 9.87 15.21 -21.67
C LEU A 425 10.32 16.66 -21.42
N ILE A 426 11.26 16.85 -20.48
CA ILE A 426 11.82 18.17 -20.13
C ILE A 426 12.76 18.70 -21.22
N THR A 427 13.65 17.88 -21.77
CA THR A 427 14.63 18.32 -22.79
C THR A 427 14.04 18.44 -24.19
N SER A 428 12.96 17.70 -24.49
CA SER A 428 12.38 17.56 -25.82
C SER A 428 10.85 17.71 -25.80
N PRO A 429 10.30 18.85 -25.31
CA PRO A 429 8.84 19.03 -25.13
C PRO A 429 8.05 19.08 -26.45
N THR A 430 8.72 19.18 -27.59
CA THR A 430 8.14 19.11 -28.94
C THR A 430 8.31 17.75 -29.61
N ALA A 431 8.80 16.73 -28.90
CA ALA A 431 8.93 15.37 -29.41
C ALA A 431 7.56 14.78 -29.75
N HIS A 432 7.46 14.10 -30.89
CA HIS A 432 6.23 13.43 -31.33
C HIS A 432 5.76 12.32 -30.36
N THR A 433 6.66 11.82 -29.51
CA THR A 433 6.37 10.84 -28.46
C THR A 433 5.81 11.44 -27.17
N PHE A 434 5.87 12.77 -26.97
CA PHE A 434 5.64 13.43 -25.68
C PHE A 434 4.36 12.98 -24.96
N ALA A 435 3.23 12.90 -25.67
CA ALA A 435 1.95 12.47 -25.10
C ALA A 435 1.97 10.98 -24.67
N ARG A 436 2.61 10.11 -25.45
CA ARG A 436 2.80 8.68 -25.11
C ARG A 436 3.75 8.52 -23.93
N ASP A 437 4.82 9.30 -23.90
CA ASP A 437 5.84 9.24 -22.85
C ASP A 437 5.29 9.73 -21.50
N LEU A 438 4.48 10.78 -21.51
CA LEU A 438 3.71 11.23 -20.35
C LEU A 438 2.73 10.14 -19.87
N GLN A 439 1.95 9.55 -20.79
CA GLN A 439 0.99 8.49 -20.45
C GLN A 439 1.67 7.23 -19.88
N ILE A 440 2.88 6.89 -20.34
CA ILE A 440 3.68 5.80 -19.76
C ILE A 440 4.06 6.11 -18.29
N LEU A 441 4.43 7.35 -17.97
CA LEU A 441 4.72 7.76 -16.60
C LEU A 441 3.45 7.78 -15.72
N GLU A 442 2.32 8.24 -16.25
CA GLU A 442 1.02 8.25 -15.55
C GLU A 442 0.56 6.82 -15.24
N ASN A 443 0.55 5.91 -16.22
CA ASN A 443 0.22 4.49 -16.04
C ASN A 443 1.18 3.80 -15.03
N THR A 444 2.44 4.23 -14.98
CA THR A 444 3.42 3.75 -13.98
C THR A 444 3.05 4.23 -12.57
N ALA A 445 2.60 5.49 -12.41
CA ALA A 445 2.11 6.02 -11.14
C ALA A 445 0.78 5.37 -10.68
N GLU A 446 -0.11 5.01 -11.60
CA GLU A 446 -1.30 4.20 -11.30
C GLU A 446 -0.90 2.79 -10.83
N THR A 447 0.10 2.17 -11.46
CA THR A 447 0.63 0.86 -11.03
C THR A 447 1.15 0.88 -9.59
N PHE A 448 1.75 1.99 -9.15
CA PHE A 448 2.11 2.21 -7.73
C PHE A 448 0.90 2.41 -6.81
N SER A 449 -0.14 3.08 -7.30
CA SER A 449 -1.42 3.26 -6.59
C SER A 449 -2.20 1.95 -6.41
N ASP A 450 -1.83 0.92 -7.17
CA ASP A 450 -2.38 -0.44 -7.10
C ASP A 450 -1.40 -1.46 -6.47
N LEU A 451 -0.14 -1.10 -6.21
CA LEU A 451 0.61 -1.73 -5.11
C LEU A 451 0.02 -1.35 -3.74
N ASP A 452 -0.80 -0.29 -3.69
CA ASP A 452 -1.75 -0.07 -2.60
C ASP A 452 -3.01 -1.00 -2.66
N HIS A 453 -3.09 -1.98 -3.59
CA HIS A 453 -4.20 -2.96 -3.78
C HIS A 453 -3.94 -4.46 -3.49
N THR A 454 -2.81 -4.86 -2.88
CA THR A 454 -2.73 -5.88 -1.70
C THR A 454 -3.53 -5.27 1.16
N ALA A 455 -4.09 -4.10 1.67
CA ALA A 455 -4.75 -3.77 2.95
C ALA A 455 -6.28 -3.70 2.83
N GLY A 456 -6.84 -4.05 1.67
CA GLY A 456 -8.24 -4.46 1.59
C GLY A 456 -8.39 -5.75 2.38
N PHE A 457 -8.95 -5.68 3.59
CA PHE A 457 -9.20 -6.85 4.42
C PHE A 457 -10.25 -7.73 3.74
N ARG A 458 -10.12 -9.06 3.88
CA ARG A 458 -11.17 -9.98 3.42
C ARG A 458 -12.43 -9.73 4.23
N LEU A 459 -13.55 -9.48 3.55
CA LEU A 459 -14.86 -9.47 4.18
C LEU A 459 -15.22 -10.90 4.61
N PRO A 460 -15.79 -11.10 5.80
CA PRO A 460 -16.36 -12.38 6.21
C PRO A 460 -17.66 -12.64 5.44
N VAL A 461 -18.14 -13.89 5.48
CA VAL A 461 -19.49 -14.23 5.01
C VAL A 461 -20.53 -13.61 5.97
N GLY A 462 -21.62 -13.09 5.42
CA GLY A 462 -22.79 -12.60 6.15
C GLY A 462 -23.91 -12.19 5.19
N ASP A 463 -25.10 -11.91 5.71
CA ASP A 463 -26.28 -11.63 4.88
C ASP A 463 -26.33 -10.18 4.39
N VAL A 464 -25.94 -9.23 5.25
CA VAL A 464 -25.98 -7.78 4.98
C VAL A 464 -24.62 -7.12 5.25
N LEU A 465 -24.14 -6.31 4.30
CA LEU A 465 -23.00 -5.42 4.47
C LEU A 465 -23.50 -3.99 4.75
N ILE A 466 -22.86 -3.26 5.66
CA ILE A 466 -23.19 -1.85 5.97
C ILE A 466 -21.93 -0.98 5.86
N HIS A 467 -21.99 0.10 5.08
CA HIS A 467 -20.93 1.11 4.96
C HIS A 467 -21.40 2.47 5.49
N ALA A 468 -20.83 2.93 6.61
CA ALA A 468 -21.29 4.09 7.39
C ALA A 468 -20.60 5.42 7.01
N GLY A 469 -20.46 5.67 5.70
CA GLY A 469 -19.86 6.88 5.14
C GLY A 469 -18.36 6.76 4.85
N ASP A 470 -17.80 7.82 4.26
CA ASP A 470 -16.43 7.94 3.77
C ASP A 470 -16.00 6.77 2.87
N LEU A 471 -16.68 6.67 1.72
CA LEU A 471 -16.33 5.74 0.63
C LEU A 471 -14.98 6.09 -0.02
N THR A 472 -14.53 7.33 0.14
CA THR A 472 -13.37 7.93 -0.55
C THR A 472 -12.57 8.85 0.38
N ASN A 473 -11.43 9.37 -0.09
CA ASN A 473 -10.67 10.39 0.63
C ASN A 473 -11.03 11.82 0.19
N GLN A 474 -11.39 12.05 -1.09
CA GLN A 474 -11.81 13.36 -1.63
C GLN A 474 -12.97 13.28 -2.65
N GLY A 475 -13.76 12.20 -2.67
CA GLY A 475 -14.94 12.09 -3.55
C GLY A 475 -14.65 11.99 -5.05
N SER A 476 -13.43 11.67 -5.48
CA SER A 476 -13.14 11.62 -6.91
C SER A 476 -13.82 10.43 -7.62
N LYS A 477 -14.15 10.60 -8.90
CA LYS A 477 -14.86 9.59 -9.72
C LYS A 477 -14.11 8.25 -9.81
N SER A 478 -12.78 8.30 -9.78
CA SER A 478 -11.91 7.11 -9.75
C SER A 478 -11.93 6.42 -8.38
N GLU A 479 -11.87 7.16 -7.27
CA GLU A 479 -12.05 6.59 -5.92
C GLU A 479 -13.43 5.94 -5.75
N LEU A 480 -14.50 6.62 -6.14
CA LEU A 480 -15.87 6.09 -6.04
C LEU A 480 -15.99 4.77 -6.80
N ARG A 481 -15.51 4.70 -8.05
CA ARG A 481 -15.51 3.46 -8.84
C ARG A 481 -14.66 2.36 -8.18
N LYS A 482 -13.48 2.70 -7.64
CA LYS A 482 -12.55 1.78 -6.97
C LYS A 482 -13.17 1.17 -5.70
N THR A 483 -13.86 1.97 -4.89
CA THR A 483 -14.59 1.48 -3.70
C THR A 483 -15.86 0.72 -4.06
N MET A 484 -16.69 1.25 -4.98
CA MET A 484 -17.97 0.62 -5.31
C MET A 484 -17.83 -0.69 -6.07
N ASN A 485 -16.79 -0.86 -6.90
CA ASN A 485 -16.47 -2.17 -7.50
C ASN A 485 -16.15 -3.22 -6.42
N TRP A 486 -15.44 -2.84 -5.35
CA TRP A 486 -15.13 -3.74 -4.23
C TRP A 486 -16.35 -4.10 -3.38
N ILE A 487 -17.24 -3.12 -3.11
CA ILE A 487 -18.52 -3.36 -2.41
C ILE A 487 -19.48 -4.22 -3.24
N ALA A 488 -19.59 -3.96 -4.55
CA ALA A 488 -20.46 -4.71 -5.45
C ALA A 488 -20.07 -6.19 -5.55
N ALA A 489 -18.76 -6.47 -5.64
CA ALA A 489 -18.20 -7.81 -5.78
C ALA A 489 -18.26 -8.69 -4.51
N ALA A 490 -18.64 -8.12 -3.36
CA ALA A 490 -18.79 -8.89 -2.12
C ALA A 490 -20.06 -9.76 -2.14
N ASP A 491 -19.97 -11.03 -1.72
CA ASP A 491 -21.16 -11.90 -1.58
C ASP A 491 -21.90 -11.62 -0.28
N PHE A 492 -22.74 -10.60 -0.33
CA PHE A 492 -23.81 -10.29 0.62
C PHE A 492 -25.10 -10.12 -0.18
N GLU A 493 -26.23 -10.45 0.41
CA GLU A 493 -27.54 -10.30 -0.23
C GLU A 493 -27.90 -8.83 -0.43
N VAL A 494 -27.62 -8.00 0.58
CA VAL A 494 -27.84 -6.54 0.53
C VAL A 494 -26.60 -5.81 1.04
N LYS A 495 -26.22 -4.72 0.35
CA LYS A 495 -25.15 -3.79 0.75
C LYS A 495 -25.76 -2.41 1.01
N ILE A 496 -26.00 -2.08 2.28
CA ILE A 496 -26.51 -0.77 2.70
C ILE A 496 -25.34 0.23 2.73
N VAL A 497 -25.45 1.30 1.97
CA VAL A 497 -24.39 2.31 1.81
C VAL A 497 -24.93 3.70 2.12
N ILE A 498 -24.22 4.45 2.95
CA ILE A 498 -24.32 5.90 3.04
C ILE A 498 -22.96 6.52 2.67
N CYS A 499 -22.98 7.77 2.23
CA CYS A 499 -21.78 8.60 2.06
C CYS A 499 -21.37 9.30 3.37
N GLY A 500 -20.17 9.87 3.41
CA GLY A 500 -19.66 10.69 4.51
C GLY A 500 -19.09 12.03 4.05
N ASN A 501 -18.50 12.80 4.97
CA ASN A 501 -18.06 14.16 4.69
C ASN A 501 -16.89 14.25 3.68
N HIS A 502 -16.19 13.14 3.43
CA HIS A 502 -15.14 13.05 2.41
C HIS A 502 -15.67 12.79 0.99
N ASP A 503 -16.91 12.33 0.82
CA ASP A 503 -17.49 11.92 -0.47
C ASP A 503 -18.07 13.10 -1.26
N ILE A 504 -17.28 14.17 -1.39
CA ILE A 504 -17.76 15.53 -1.68
C ILE A 504 -18.52 15.70 -3.01
N THR A 505 -18.35 14.82 -4.00
CA THR A 505 -19.07 14.88 -5.29
C THR A 505 -20.52 14.43 -5.19
N LEU A 506 -20.88 13.71 -4.12
CA LEU A 506 -22.25 13.25 -3.87
C LEU A 506 -23.10 14.39 -3.26
N ASP A 507 -22.47 15.33 -2.56
CA ASP A 507 -23.08 16.61 -2.17
C ASP A 507 -22.98 17.61 -3.32
N THR A 508 -23.98 17.59 -4.22
CA THR A 508 -24.01 18.45 -5.41
C THR A 508 -23.95 19.96 -5.07
N PRO A 509 -24.70 20.48 -4.08
CA PRO A 509 -24.55 21.86 -3.61
C PRO A 509 -23.14 22.24 -3.15
N PHE A 510 -22.53 21.44 -2.26
CA PHE A 510 -21.17 21.69 -1.76
C PHE A 510 -20.14 21.60 -2.89
N TYR A 511 -20.22 20.57 -3.73
CA TYR A 511 -19.28 20.35 -4.81
C TYR A 511 -19.25 21.50 -5.81
N LYS A 512 -20.41 22.08 -6.13
CA LYS A 512 -20.52 23.24 -7.02
C LYS A 512 -19.76 24.47 -6.52
N LEU A 513 -19.60 24.62 -5.20
CA LEU A 513 -18.91 25.76 -4.57
C LEU A 513 -17.43 25.48 -4.23
N HIS A 514 -17.11 24.24 -3.81
CA HIS A 514 -15.79 23.88 -3.28
C HIS A 514 -14.98 22.94 -4.20
N GLY A 515 -15.65 22.09 -4.99
CA GLY A 515 -15.04 21.07 -5.85
C GLY A 515 -13.93 21.58 -6.79
N PRO A 516 -14.09 22.71 -7.50
CA PRO A 516 -13.04 23.24 -8.39
C PRO A 516 -11.74 23.62 -7.67
N LYS A 517 -11.79 23.92 -6.36
CA LYS A 517 -10.58 24.16 -5.54
C LYS A 517 -9.95 22.85 -5.08
N ILE A 518 -10.77 21.88 -4.68
CA ILE A 518 -10.33 20.59 -4.12
C ILE A 518 -9.72 19.68 -5.21
N HIS A 519 -10.34 19.60 -6.38
CA HIS A 519 -9.88 18.79 -7.51
C HIS A 519 -8.95 19.53 -8.49
N ASN A 520 -8.23 20.58 -8.05
CA ASN A 520 -7.28 21.33 -8.89
C ASN A 520 -7.84 21.73 -10.28
N LYS A 521 -9.09 22.23 -10.31
CA LYS A 521 -9.88 22.56 -11.52
C LYS A 521 -10.31 21.39 -12.41
N GLN A 522 -10.02 20.13 -12.09
CA GLN A 522 -10.59 18.96 -12.76
C GLN A 522 -12.03 18.71 -12.28
N ILE A 523 -13.01 19.33 -12.94
CA ILE A 523 -14.42 19.27 -12.54
C ILE A 523 -15.01 17.89 -12.90
N GLN A 524 -15.10 17.00 -11.91
CA GLN A 524 -15.95 15.80 -11.96
C GLN A 524 -17.44 16.17 -12.09
N SER A 525 -18.26 15.28 -12.67
CA SER A 525 -19.72 15.43 -12.75
C SER A 525 -20.40 14.78 -11.53
N PRO A 526 -21.16 15.53 -10.70
CA PRO A 526 -21.87 14.97 -9.55
C PRO A 526 -22.88 13.87 -9.89
N SER A 527 -23.64 14.02 -10.98
CA SER A 527 -24.63 13.01 -11.39
C SER A 527 -23.95 11.69 -11.71
N GLU A 528 -22.86 11.70 -12.49
CA GLU A 528 -22.09 10.50 -12.83
C GLU A 528 -21.45 9.85 -11.58
N CYS A 529 -21.14 10.64 -10.55
CA CYS A 529 -20.62 10.14 -9.28
C CYS A 529 -21.72 9.46 -8.45
N ILE A 530 -22.91 10.06 -8.39
CA ILE A 530 -24.12 9.46 -7.78
C ILE A 530 -24.55 8.20 -8.53
N ASP A 531 -24.48 8.19 -9.87
CA ASP A 531 -24.79 7.03 -10.71
C ASP A 531 -23.84 5.86 -10.44
N ILE A 532 -22.53 6.13 -10.24
CA ILE A 532 -21.53 5.11 -9.89
C ILE A 532 -21.83 4.43 -8.54
N VAL A 533 -22.39 5.14 -7.57
CA VAL A 533 -22.77 4.56 -6.27
C VAL A 533 -24.12 3.85 -6.36
N THR A 534 -25.12 4.51 -6.96
CA THR A 534 -26.51 4.03 -7.03
C THR A 534 -26.64 2.78 -7.90
N ASN A 535 -25.94 2.72 -9.03
CA ASN A 535 -26.08 1.65 -10.02
C ASN A 535 -24.92 0.63 -9.97
N ALA A 536 -24.14 0.60 -8.89
CA ALA A 536 -22.98 -0.31 -8.74
C ALA A 536 -23.36 -1.80 -8.79
N SER A 537 -24.53 -2.15 -8.27
CA SER A 537 -25.11 -3.50 -8.26
C SER A 537 -26.58 -3.43 -7.84
N PRO A 538 -27.49 -4.28 -8.35
CA PRO A 538 -28.86 -4.36 -7.84
C PRO A 538 -28.95 -4.76 -6.34
N SER A 539 -27.86 -5.25 -5.75
CA SER A 539 -27.75 -5.55 -4.31
C SER A 539 -27.31 -4.35 -3.45
N VAL A 540 -27.02 -3.18 -4.04
CA VAL A 540 -26.63 -1.97 -3.30
C VAL A 540 -27.84 -1.09 -2.99
N VAL A 541 -27.95 -0.65 -1.74
CA VAL A 541 -29.01 0.24 -1.24
C VAL A 541 -28.35 1.51 -0.76
N PHE A 542 -28.31 2.53 -1.62
CA PHE A 542 -27.74 3.84 -1.31
C PHE A 542 -28.79 4.73 -0.61
N LEU A 543 -28.47 5.21 0.60
CA LEU A 543 -29.38 6.00 1.43
C LEU A 543 -28.84 7.41 1.68
N GLN A 544 -29.58 8.42 1.23
CA GLN A 544 -29.24 9.84 1.36
C GLN A 544 -30.30 10.55 2.22
N HIS A 545 -30.19 10.39 3.55
CA HIS A 545 -31.17 10.87 4.55
C HIS A 545 -32.59 10.35 4.30
N GLN A 546 -32.72 9.04 4.08
CA GLN A 546 -33.98 8.37 3.74
C GLN A 546 -34.10 6.99 4.39
N SER A 547 -35.32 6.44 4.36
CA SER A 547 -35.59 5.08 4.86
C SER A 547 -35.76 4.08 3.72
N ALA A 548 -35.44 2.82 3.98
CA ALA A 548 -35.81 1.69 3.14
C ALA A 548 -36.41 0.56 3.98
N LEU A 549 -37.34 -0.19 3.39
CA LEU A 549 -37.77 -1.49 3.89
C LEU A 549 -37.00 -2.56 3.11
N VAL A 550 -36.28 -3.42 3.82
CA VAL A 550 -35.42 -4.48 3.26
C VAL A 550 -35.98 -5.84 3.65
N ARG A 551 -36.09 -6.75 2.67
CA ARG A 551 -36.56 -8.14 2.82
C ARG A 551 -35.50 -9.08 2.26
N LEU A 552 -34.97 -9.96 3.11
CA LEU A 552 -34.00 -11.00 2.74
C LEU A 552 -34.74 -12.30 2.39
N ARG A 553 -34.36 -12.95 1.29
CA ARG A 553 -34.96 -14.20 0.77
C ARG A 553 -33.96 -15.24 0.26
N ARG A 554 -32.64 -15.01 0.38
CA ARG A 554 -31.59 -15.97 0.00
C ARG A 554 -31.93 -17.37 0.54
N PRO A 555 -31.97 -18.43 -0.30
CA PRO A 555 -32.34 -19.76 0.18
C PRO A 555 -31.46 -20.25 1.33
N ASN A 556 -32.08 -20.69 2.43
CA ASN A 556 -31.45 -21.02 3.72
C ASN A 556 -30.85 -19.82 4.49
N GLY A 557 -31.13 -18.60 4.08
CA GLY A 557 -30.83 -17.37 4.82
C GLY A 557 -31.85 -17.07 5.92
N PRO A 558 -31.75 -15.88 6.57
CA PRO A 558 -32.53 -15.55 7.76
C PRO A 558 -34.02 -15.24 7.51
N ASN A 559 -34.45 -15.12 6.25
CA ASN A 559 -35.84 -14.78 5.85
C ASN A 559 -36.44 -13.63 6.68
N THR A 560 -35.69 -12.54 6.85
CA THR A 560 -36.09 -11.41 7.71
C THR A 560 -36.48 -10.16 6.92
N VAL A 561 -37.37 -9.36 7.49
CA VAL A 561 -37.78 -8.05 6.97
C VAL A 561 -37.54 -6.98 8.04
N PHE A 562 -36.91 -5.87 7.66
CA PHE A 562 -36.55 -4.80 8.58
C PHE A 562 -36.51 -3.42 7.90
N LYS A 563 -36.81 -2.37 8.65
CA LYS A 563 -36.69 -0.98 8.22
C LYS A 563 -35.33 -0.41 8.61
N VAL A 564 -34.61 0.12 7.64
CA VAL A 564 -33.36 0.88 7.85
C VAL A 564 -33.57 2.36 7.54
N PHE A 565 -32.99 3.24 8.35
CA PHE A 565 -32.79 4.67 8.02
C PHE A 565 -31.30 4.93 7.76
N GLY A 566 -30.95 5.66 6.70
CA GLY A 566 -29.56 5.99 6.36
C GLY A 566 -29.35 7.48 6.10
N SER A 567 -28.34 8.09 6.74
CA SER A 567 -28.05 9.54 6.62
C SER A 567 -26.56 9.88 6.64
N PRO A 568 -26.05 10.65 5.65
CA PRO A 568 -24.63 11.04 5.57
C PRO A 568 -24.26 12.24 6.44
N TYR A 569 -25.25 12.97 6.96
CA TYR A 569 -25.05 14.24 7.66
C TYR A 569 -24.16 14.13 8.90
N SER A 570 -23.26 15.11 9.07
CA SER A 570 -22.31 15.21 10.18
C SER A 570 -22.14 16.64 10.71
N GLN A 571 -21.76 16.75 11.98
CA GLN A 571 -21.57 18.03 12.69
C GLN A 571 -20.07 18.21 12.98
N CYS A 572 -19.28 18.45 11.93
CA CYS A 572 -17.84 18.63 11.99
C CYS A 572 -17.43 20.07 11.61
N GLY A 573 -16.47 20.65 12.33
CA GLY A 573 -15.92 21.95 11.97
C GLY A 573 -15.08 21.90 10.68
N GLY A 574 -15.27 22.88 9.79
CA GLY A 574 -14.46 23.04 8.58
C GLY A 574 -15.28 23.44 7.35
N SER A 575 -14.85 22.98 6.18
CA SER A 575 -15.60 23.11 4.92
C SER A 575 -15.56 21.77 4.20
N TRP A 576 -16.50 20.90 4.56
CA TRP A 576 -16.68 19.55 4.03
C TRP A 576 -18.14 19.34 3.59
N ALA A 577 -18.41 18.24 2.90
CA ALA A 577 -19.76 17.88 2.46
C ALA A 577 -20.64 17.39 3.61
N PHE A 578 -21.96 17.45 3.41
CA PHE A 578 -22.98 16.95 4.35
C PHE A 578 -22.88 17.51 5.78
N LEU A 579 -22.45 18.78 5.90
CA LEU A 579 -22.47 19.50 7.17
C LEU A 579 -23.85 20.10 7.47
N TYR A 580 -24.18 20.22 8.75
CA TYR A 580 -25.37 20.91 9.28
C TYR A 580 -25.03 21.65 10.57
N GLU A 581 -25.78 22.69 10.89
CA GLU A 581 -25.52 23.55 12.05
C GLU A 581 -26.12 23.00 13.36
N SER A 582 -25.60 23.51 14.48
CA SER A 582 -25.82 22.89 15.80
C SER A 582 -27.27 22.95 16.30
N ASP A 583 -28.05 23.92 15.81
CA ASP A 583 -29.48 24.13 16.05
C ASP A 583 -30.38 23.35 15.07
N GLU A 584 -29.91 23.08 13.86
CA GLU A 584 -30.60 22.22 12.87
C GLU A 584 -30.68 20.74 13.31
N ALA A 585 -29.84 20.32 14.26
CA ALA A 585 -29.74 18.94 14.72
C ALA A 585 -31.09 18.29 15.10
N GLU A 586 -31.94 19.00 15.85
CA GLU A 586 -33.21 18.43 16.34
C GLU A 586 -34.24 18.28 15.22
N SER A 587 -34.33 19.23 14.28
CA SER A 587 -35.25 19.15 13.14
C SER A 587 -34.79 18.11 12.12
N LEU A 588 -33.48 18.02 11.87
CA LEU A 588 -32.87 17.01 11.01
C LEU A 588 -33.13 15.59 11.53
N TRP A 589 -32.72 15.28 12.77
CA TRP A 589 -32.79 13.91 13.28
C TRP A 589 -34.22 13.45 13.61
N LYS A 590 -35.17 14.37 13.82
CA LYS A 590 -36.61 14.04 13.97
C LYS A 590 -37.19 13.25 12.79
N GLN A 591 -36.57 13.31 11.61
CA GLN A 591 -36.98 12.55 10.40
C GLN A 591 -36.67 11.05 10.45
N ILE A 592 -35.84 10.56 11.39
CA ILE A 592 -35.67 9.11 11.62
C ILE A 592 -37.02 8.53 12.10
N PRO A 593 -37.64 7.54 11.43
CA PRO A 593 -38.91 6.97 11.87
C PRO A 593 -38.83 6.30 13.25
N LEU A 594 -39.90 6.37 14.04
CA LEU A 594 -39.98 5.73 15.37
C LEU A 594 -39.98 4.19 15.31
N ASP A 595 -40.25 3.62 14.14
CA ASP A 595 -40.30 2.19 13.87
C ASP A 595 -39.11 1.70 13.01
N ALA A 596 -37.99 2.44 12.98
CA ALA A 596 -36.76 1.98 12.35
C ALA A 596 -36.10 0.86 13.20
N ASP A 597 -35.76 -0.25 12.57
CA ASP A 597 -35.07 -1.39 13.21
C ASP A 597 -33.55 -1.17 13.27
N VAL A 598 -33.02 -0.58 12.19
CA VAL A 598 -31.61 -0.24 12.02
C VAL A 598 -31.48 1.24 11.66
N VAL A 599 -30.53 1.93 12.27
CA VAL A 599 -30.19 3.32 11.93
C VAL A 599 -28.73 3.39 11.55
N VAL A 600 -28.42 3.94 10.37
CA VAL A 600 -27.05 4.14 9.86
C VAL A 600 -26.82 5.64 9.68
N THR A 601 -25.96 6.24 10.50
CA THR A 601 -25.62 7.66 10.43
C THR A 601 -24.12 7.82 10.36
N HIS A 602 -23.60 8.66 9.49
CA HIS A 602 -22.15 8.87 9.42
C HIS A 602 -21.60 9.38 10.76
N MET A 603 -22.29 10.37 11.33
CA MET A 603 -22.11 10.93 12.67
C MET A 603 -22.49 9.95 13.80
N PRO A 604 -21.73 9.84 14.90
CA PRO A 604 -22.15 9.13 16.10
C PRO A 604 -23.11 9.96 16.99
N PRO A 605 -23.98 9.31 17.78
CA PRO A 605 -24.73 9.96 18.85
C PRO A 605 -23.84 10.39 20.02
N HIS A 606 -24.20 11.49 20.69
CA HIS A 606 -23.45 12.04 21.83
C HIS A 606 -23.23 11.01 22.95
N LEU A 607 -22.02 10.98 23.51
CA LEU A 607 -21.55 10.09 24.59
C LEU A 607 -21.52 8.58 24.27
N HIS A 608 -21.77 8.15 23.03
CA HIS A 608 -21.84 6.73 22.65
C HIS A 608 -20.95 6.41 21.45
N CYS A 609 -19.84 5.73 21.69
CA CYS A 609 -18.81 5.44 20.69
C CYS A 609 -18.34 6.67 19.87
N ASP A 610 -18.26 7.84 20.53
CA ASP A 610 -18.17 9.16 19.89
C ASP A 610 -16.97 10.01 20.34
N ARG A 611 -16.04 9.46 21.12
CA ARG A 611 -14.95 10.23 21.73
C ARG A 611 -13.72 10.35 20.83
N ALA A 612 -13.13 11.54 20.80
CA ALA A 612 -11.81 11.81 20.25
C ALA A 612 -11.00 12.64 21.26
N SER A 613 -9.74 12.30 21.50
CA SER A 613 -8.85 12.96 22.48
C SER A 613 -9.50 13.14 23.88
N GLY A 614 -10.33 12.18 24.28
CA GLY A 614 -11.10 12.19 25.54
C GLY A 614 -12.42 12.98 25.50
N VAL A 615 -12.60 13.91 24.56
CA VAL A 615 -13.80 14.73 24.39
C VAL A 615 -14.89 13.97 23.63
N SER A 616 -16.15 14.18 23.99
CA SER A 616 -17.33 13.62 23.31
C SER A 616 -17.69 14.49 22.11
N MET A 617 -17.62 13.92 20.90
CA MET A 617 -17.84 14.64 19.64
C MET A 617 -19.21 14.36 19.00
N GLY A 618 -19.98 13.41 19.53
CA GLY A 618 -21.25 12.96 18.94
C GLY A 618 -22.39 13.97 19.09
N CYS A 619 -23.39 13.86 18.20
CA CYS A 619 -24.51 14.81 18.15
C CYS A 619 -25.59 14.53 19.22
N LEU A 620 -25.99 15.57 19.96
CA LEU A 620 -26.97 15.47 21.05
C LEU A 620 -28.41 15.24 20.56
N GLY A 621 -28.81 15.89 19.46
CA GLY A 621 -30.11 15.64 18.83
C GLY A 621 -30.25 14.21 18.31
N LEU A 622 -29.17 13.64 17.76
CA LEU A 622 -29.14 12.23 17.36
C LEU A 622 -29.28 11.29 18.58
N LYS A 623 -28.60 11.57 19.70
CA LYS A 623 -28.81 10.80 20.95
C LYS A 623 -30.28 10.86 21.40
N ARG A 624 -30.85 12.07 21.47
CA ARG A 624 -32.25 12.29 21.88
C ARG A 624 -33.22 11.53 20.97
N ARG A 625 -32.97 11.50 19.66
CA ARG A 625 -33.78 10.70 18.73
C ARG A 625 -33.64 9.20 18.97
N LEU A 626 -32.43 8.69 19.18
CA LEU A 626 -32.21 7.27 19.45
C LEU A 626 -32.84 6.82 20.78
N GLN A 627 -32.90 7.68 21.80
CA GLN A 627 -33.68 7.44 23.04
C GLN A 627 -35.18 7.22 22.77
N MET A 628 -35.73 7.82 21.69
CA MET A 628 -37.13 7.64 21.26
C MET A 628 -37.34 6.48 20.28
N VAL A 629 -36.43 6.29 19.31
CA VAL A 629 -36.56 5.26 18.25
C VAL A 629 -36.15 3.88 18.75
N ARG A 630 -35.13 3.83 19.61
CA ARG A 630 -34.58 2.61 20.22
C ARG A 630 -34.38 1.48 19.19
N PRO A 631 -33.64 1.72 18.09
CA PRO A 631 -33.40 0.68 17.09
C PRO A 631 -32.62 -0.48 17.71
N CYS A 632 -32.71 -1.68 17.14
CA CYS A 632 -31.90 -2.81 17.62
C CYS A 632 -30.41 -2.56 17.37
N LEU A 633 -30.09 -1.91 16.24
CA LEU A 633 -28.72 -1.57 15.83
C LEU A 633 -28.64 -0.12 15.34
N ALA A 634 -27.67 0.63 15.87
CA ALA A 634 -27.29 1.96 15.38
C ALA A 634 -25.81 1.93 14.93
N VAL A 635 -25.52 2.26 13.67
CA VAL A 635 -24.18 2.14 13.07
C VAL A 635 -23.65 3.49 12.61
N CYS A 636 -22.40 3.81 12.95
CA CYS A 636 -21.70 5.03 12.54
C CYS A 636 -20.23 4.79 12.16
N GLY A 637 -19.54 5.80 11.64
CA GLY A 637 -18.15 5.64 11.14
C GLY A 637 -17.20 6.82 11.31
N HIS A 638 -17.71 8.05 11.53
CA HIS A 638 -16.91 9.29 11.45
C HIS A 638 -15.81 9.44 12.53
N ILE A 639 -16.06 9.07 13.79
CA ILE A 639 -15.09 9.29 14.89
C ILE A 639 -14.17 8.08 15.05
N HIS A 640 -13.07 8.08 14.29
CA HIS A 640 -12.11 6.97 14.21
C HIS A 640 -11.62 6.42 15.56
N GLU A 641 -11.26 7.29 16.51
CA GLU A 641 -10.71 6.89 17.82
C GLU A 641 -11.66 6.04 18.67
N SER A 642 -12.97 6.11 18.41
CA SER A 642 -13.99 5.41 19.20
C SER A 642 -14.63 4.23 18.49
N ARG A 643 -13.95 3.60 17.52
CA ARG A 643 -14.36 2.28 17.00
C ARG A 643 -14.64 1.32 18.16
N GLY A 644 -15.81 0.69 18.12
CA GLY A 644 -16.24 -0.23 19.17
C GLY A 644 -17.73 -0.51 19.08
N PHE A 645 -18.27 -1.11 20.14
CA PHE A 645 -19.71 -1.18 20.35
C PHE A 645 -20.08 -0.93 21.81
N GLU A 646 -21.29 -0.44 22.02
CA GLU A 646 -21.92 -0.22 23.32
C GLU A 646 -23.34 -0.76 23.26
N ARG A 647 -23.73 -1.55 24.27
CA ARG A 647 -25.16 -1.82 24.52
C ARG A 647 -25.68 -0.72 25.42
N VAL A 648 -26.60 0.07 24.89
CA VAL A 648 -27.20 1.21 25.59
C VAL A 648 -28.63 0.85 25.93
N ARG A 649 -28.91 0.75 27.23
CA ARG A 649 -30.25 0.59 27.78
C ARG A 649 -30.77 1.98 28.14
N TRP A 650 -31.71 2.48 27.33
CA TRP A 650 -32.21 3.85 27.44
C TRP A 650 -33.08 4.03 28.69
N ALA A 651 -32.94 5.18 29.35
CA ALA A 651 -33.81 5.52 30.46
C ALA A 651 -35.29 5.59 30.03
N SER A 652 -36.21 5.20 30.92
CA SER A 652 -37.63 5.51 30.74
C SER A 652 -37.85 7.01 30.91
N VAL A 653 -38.55 7.64 29.96
CA VAL A 653 -38.96 9.04 30.10
C VAL A 653 -40.04 9.12 31.18
N SER A 654 -39.66 9.50 32.39
CA SER A 654 -40.58 9.83 33.47
C SER A 654 -41.48 10.98 33.03
N LYS A 655 -42.81 10.79 33.11
CA LYS A 655 -43.76 11.90 32.92
C LYS A 655 -43.49 12.97 33.97
N GLU A 656 -43.52 14.23 33.56
CA GLU A 656 -43.18 15.35 34.45
C GLU A 656 -44.15 15.40 35.63
N GLY A 657 -43.62 15.42 36.85
CA GLY A 657 -44.41 15.63 38.07
C GLY A 657 -44.44 14.50 39.10
N GLU A 658 -43.32 13.84 39.43
CA GLU A 658 -43.19 13.21 40.76
C GLU A 658 -41.72 13.08 41.26
N GLN A 659 -41.39 13.92 42.27
CA GLN A 659 -40.25 13.88 43.21
C GLN A 659 -38.79 13.92 42.69
N GLU A 660 -37.95 14.70 43.39
CA GLU A 660 -36.51 14.82 43.18
C GLU A 660 -35.74 13.58 43.66
N GLY A 661 -35.72 12.51 42.86
CA GLY A 661 -35.21 11.19 43.27
C GLY A 661 -34.28 10.51 42.26
N LYS A 662 -33.05 11.03 42.09
CA LYS A 662 -31.97 10.50 41.22
C LYS A 662 -32.37 10.28 39.74
N ASN A 663 -31.88 11.14 38.85
CA ASN A 663 -31.84 10.85 37.41
C ASN A 663 -31.07 9.54 37.14
N VAL A 664 -31.79 8.46 36.81
CA VAL A 664 -31.20 7.20 36.36
C VAL A 664 -30.80 7.37 34.90
N GLY A 665 -29.54 7.72 34.66
CA GLY A 665 -28.98 7.84 33.31
C GLY A 665 -28.97 6.52 32.53
N ASP A 666 -28.77 6.61 31.22
CA ASP A 666 -28.72 5.45 30.33
C ASP A 666 -27.66 4.43 30.82
N GLN A 667 -28.03 3.15 30.90
CA GLN A 667 -27.10 2.10 31.36
C GLN A 667 -26.30 1.60 30.16
N VAL A 668 -24.99 1.85 30.17
CA VAL A 668 -24.09 1.55 29.05
C VAL A 668 -23.15 0.39 29.41
N VAL A 669 -23.28 -0.72 28.68
CA VAL A 669 -22.31 -1.81 28.73
C VAL A 669 -21.41 -1.71 27.50
N LYS A 670 -20.19 -1.20 27.70
CA LYS A 670 -19.20 -1.10 26.61
C LYS A 670 -18.62 -2.47 26.26
N GLY A 671 -18.67 -2.79 24.97
CA GLY A 671 -18.13 -4.03 24.42
C GLY A 671 -16.60 -4.01 24.28
N VAL A 672 -16.00 -5.20 24.34
CA VAL A 672 -14.56 -5.40 24.11
C VAL A 672 -14.36 -6.11 22.78
N LEU A 673 -13.85 -5.39 21.78
CA LEU A 673 -13.39 -5.98 20.53
C LEU A 673 -11.99 -6.60 20.69
N PRO A 674 -11.58 -7.53 19.81
CA PRO A 674 -10.22 -8.08 19.83
C PRO A 674 -9.15 -6.98 19.67
N PRO A 675 -7.99 -7.08 20.35
CA PRO A 675 -6.93 -6.08 20.25
C PRO A 675 -6.32 -6.02 18.85
N GLN A 676 -5.71 -4.89 18.50
CA GLN A 676 -5.03 -4.70 17.21
C GLN A 676 -3.93 -5.75 17.03
N GLY A 677 -3.93 -6.45 15.88
CA GLY A 677 -3.06 -7.60 15.61
C GLY A 677 -3.66 -8.97 15.94
N SER A 678 -4.84 -9.04 16.59
CA SER A 678 -5.57 -10.29 16.80
C SER A 678 -6.06 -10.92 15.49
N LYS A 679 -5.88 -12.24 15.33
CA LYS A 679 -6.49 -13.03 14.24
C LYS A 679 -7.97 -13.40 14.52
N LYS A 680 -8.55 -13.01 15.66
CA LYS A 680 -9.99 -13.22 15.98
C LYS A 680 -10.86 -12.18 15.28
N GLN A 681 -12.02 -12.59 14.78
CA GLN A 681 -13.05 -11.68 14.23
C GLN A 681 -13.60 -10.74 15.32
N SER A 682 -13.94 -9.51 14.92
CA SER A 682 -14.62 -8.52 15.76
C SER A 682 -16.12 -8.82 15.87
N LEU A 683 -16.47 -9.95 16.49
CA LEU A 683 -17.85 -10.44 16.60
C LEU A 683 -18.60 -9.84 17.80
N VAL A 684 -19.83 -9.41 17.55
CA VAL A 684 -20.81 -8.94 18.52
C VAL A 684 -22.04 -9.85 18.43
N ASP A 685 -22.22 -10.75 19.40
CA ASP A 685 -23.39 -11.63 19.46
C ASP A 685 -24.51 -10.97 20.30
N LEU A 686 -25.66 -10.74 19.67
CA LEU A 686 -26.88 -10.19 20.28
C LEU A 686 -28.02 -11.21 20.30
N THR A 687 -27.77 -12.47 19.94
CA THR A 687 -28.77 -13.54 19.74
C THR A 687 -29.05 -14.37 20.99
N GLY A 688 -28.19 -14.32 22.01
CA GLY A 688 -28.29 -15.18 23.19
C GLY A 688 -27.37 -16.40 23.19
N LYS A 689 -26.64 -16.68 22.09
CA LYS A 689 -25.85 -17.92 21.93
C LYS A 689 -24.52 -17.94 22.68
N ARG A 690 -23.84 -16.79 22.78
CA ARG A 690 -22.52 -16.61 23.43
C ARG A 690 -22.48 -15.41 24.39
N ALA A 691 -23.41 -14.48 24.25
CA ALA A 691 -23.67 -13.36 25.16
C ALA A 691 -25.18 -13.22 25.36
N SER A 692 -25.63 -12.41 26.32
CA SER A 692 -27.07 -12.19 26.53
C SER A 692 -27.73 -11.58 25.29
N LYS A 693 -28.97 -11.97 25.01
CA LYS A 693 -29.81 -11.33 23.97
C LYS A 693 -30.09 -9.84 24.32
N LEU A 694 -30.44 -9.01 23.34
CA LEU A 694 -30.98 -7.66 23.61
C LEU A 694 -32.34 -7.77 24.33
N ASP A 695 -32.55 -6.99 25.40
CA ASP A 695 -33.84 -6.92 26.11
C ASP A 695 -34.88 -6.08 25.32
N ASN A 696 -35.29 -6.62 24.18
CA ASN A 696 -36.32 -6.09 23.27
C ASN A 696 -37.45 -7.13 23.05
N ASP A 697 -37.67 -7.99 24.05
CA ASP A 697 -38.63 -9.10 23.96
C ASP A 697 -40.09 -8.58 23.89
N GLY A 698 -40.87 -9.17 22.98
CA GLY A 698 -42.24 -8.76 22.65
C GLY A 698 -42.41 -8.27 21.21
N PHE A 699 -41.35 -7.78 20.57
CA PHE A 699 -41.41 -7.32 19.16
C PHE A 699 -41.60 -8.48 18.15
N SER A 700 -41.30 -9.72 18.53
CA SER A 700 -41.38 -10.93 17.69
C SER A 700 -42.79 -11.44 17.36
N GLY A 701 -43.85 -10.70 17.71
CA GLY A 701 -45.25 -11.10 17.49
C GLY A 701 -46.18 -10.04 16.90
N ALA A 702 -45.70 -8.80 16.71
CA ALA A 702 -46.52 -7.74 16.11
C ALA A 702 -46.60 -7.95 14.59
N LYS A 703 -47.79 -8.29 14.08
CA LYS A 703 -48.08 -8.30 12.63
C LYS A 703 -48.12 -6.88 12.08
N ALA A 704 -46.95 -6.25 11.94
CA ALA A 704 -46.81 -5.06 11.11
C ALA A 704 -47.24 -5.43 9.68
N SER A 705 -48.29 -4.80 9.16
CA SER A 705 -48.79 -5.07 7.82
C SER A 705 -47.83 -4.46 6.80
N PHE A 706 -46.81 -5.22 6.39
CA PHE A 706 -45.83 -4.84 5.36
C PHE A 706 -46.42 -4.82 3.93
N SER A 707 -47.63 -4.27 3.78
CA SER A 707 -48.42 -4.19 2.54
C SER A 707 -47.91 -3.13 1.56
N SER A 708 -46.63 -2.75 1.66
CA SER A 708 -45.96 -1.75 0.82
C SER A 708 -44.82 -2.33 -0.03
N LEU A 709 -44.59 -3.64 0.03
CA LEU A 709 -43.64 -4.37 -0.81
C LEU A 709 -44.42 -5.37 -1.67
N ASP A 710 -44.41 -5.16 -2.98
CA ASP A 710 -44.87 -6.14 -3.95
C ASP A 710 -44.17 -7.50 -3.75
N SER A 711 -44.81 -8.57 -4.24
CA SER A 711 -44.27 -9.93 -4.19
C SER A 711 -42.87 -10.05 -4.81
N HIS A 712 -42.52 -9.17 -5.76
CA HIS A 712 -41.28 -9.19 -6.52
C HIS A 712 -40.21 -8.16 -6.10
N GLN A 713 -40.44 -7.37 -5.04
CA GLN A 713 -39.43 -6.42 -4.54
C GLN A 713 -38.79 -6.89 -3.22
N ASP A 714 -37.47 -6.70 -3.13
CA ASP A 714 -36.66 -7.05 -1.95
C ASP A 714 -36.21 -5.81 -1.17
N VAL A 715 -36.21 -4.64 -1.83
CA VAL A 715 -35.95 -3.34 -1.21
C VAL A 715 -36.94 -2.32 -1.76
N ALA A 716 -37.60 -1.58 -0.87
CA ALA A 716 -38.40 -0.41 -1.22
C ALA A 716 -37.89 0.83 -0.47
N LEU A 717 -37.50 1.86 -1.21
CA LEU A 717 -37.26 3.19 -0.63
C LEU A 717 -38.60 3.78 -0.17
N LEU A 718 -38.64 4.31 1.05
CA LEU A 718 -39.83 4.92 1.63
C LEU A 718 -39.79 6.45 1.46
N PRO A 719 -40.93 7.10 1.14
CA PRO A 719 -40.96 8.54 0.96
C PRO A 719 -40.63 9.30 2.27
N PRO A 720 -40.06 10.51 2.21
CA PRO A 720 -39.76 11.32 3.39
C PRO A 720 -41.01 11.57 4.26
N GLN A 721 -40.91 11.30 5.56
CA GLN A 721 -41.98 11.60 6.51
C GLN A 721 -41.95 13.09 6.88
N ALA A 722 -42.72 13.89 6.17
CA ALA A 722 -42.85 15.32 6.45
C ALA A 722 -43.34 15.57 7.90
N PRO A 723 -42.79 16.58 8.62
CA PRO A 723 -43.28 16.94 9.94
C PRO A 723 -44.70 17.49 9.84
N LYS A 724 -45.67 16.83 10.49
CA LYS A 724 -47.03 17.37 10.67
C LYS A 724 -46.96 18.62 11.56
N GLU A 725 -47.02 19.80 10.95
CA GLU A 725 -47.12 21.07 11.68
C GLU A 725 -48.51 21.23 12.34
N GLY A 726 -48.53 21.86 13.52
CA GLY A 726 -49.69 21.88 14.40
C GLY A 726 -50.72 22.95 14.08
N HIS A 727 -51.37 22.90 12.91
CA HIS A 727 -52.47 23.81 12.56
C HIS A 727 -53.81 23.09 12.35
N GLY A 728 -54.78 23.36 13.25
CA GLY A 728 -56.21 23.11 13.01
C GLY A 728 -56.66 21.65 12.92
N LEU A 729 -56.62 20.90 14.03
CA LEU A 729 -57.14 19.52 14.08
C LEU A 729 -58.64 19.44 13.75
N SER A 730 -58.99 18.76 12.65
CA SER A 730 -60.36 18.32 12.40
C SER A 730 -60.77 17.20 13.37
N ALA A 731 -62.07 16.91 13.47
CA ALA A 731 -62.55 15.82 14.32
C ALA A 731 -62.09 14.43 13.86
N SER A 732 -61.85 14.24 12.56
CA SER A 732 -61.35 12.99 11.96
C SER A 732 -59.84 12.78 12.14
N ASP A 733 -59.05 13.85 12.21
CA ASP A 733 -57.59 13.74 12.42
C ASP A 733 -57.24 13.25 13.84
N LYS A 734 -58.10 13.55 14.82
CA LYS A 734 -57.87 13.14 16.21
C LYS A 734 -57.81 11.62 16.36
N THR A 735 -58.77 10.89 15.77
CA THR A 735 -58.83 9.43 15.87
C THR A 735 -57.65 8.73 15.18
N GLN A 736 -57.15 9.26 14.06
CA GLN A 736 -55.91 8.72 13.45
C GLN A 736 -54.65 9.11 14.22
N SER A 737 -54.59 10.34 14.75
CA SER A 737 -53.47 10.82 15.57
C SER A 737 -53.33 10.02 16.88
N GLU A 738 -54.45 9.71 17.53
CA GLU A 738 -54.51 8.91 18.75
C GLU A 738 -54.13 7.45 18.48
N ALA A 739 -54.61 6.84 17.38
CA ALA A 739 -54.21 5.48 16.98
C ALA A 739 -52.70 5.38 16.67
N GLN A 740 -52.15 6.31 15.87
CA GLN A 740 -50.70 6.33 15.58
C GLN A 740 -49.86 6.58 16.84
N LYS A 741 -50.38 7.33 17.82
CA LYS A 741 -49.76 7.46 19.15
C LYS A 741 -49.75 6.15 19.92
N THR A 742 -50.89 5.44 20.01
CA THR A 742 -50.93 4.17 20.76
C THR A 742 -50.01 3.11 20.17
N ASP A 743 -49.88 3.05 18.84
CA ASP A 743 -48.96 2.13 18.17
C ASP A 743 -47.49 2.49 18.45
N THR A 744 -47.13 3.78 18.44
CA THR A 744 -45.74 4.22 18.71
C THR A 744 -45.36 4.18 20.19
N GLU A 745 -46.28 4.45 21.11
CA GLU A 745 -46.09 4.19 22.55
C GLU A 745 -45.95 2.67 22.82
N GLY A 746 -46.68 1.82 22.10
CA GLY A 746 -46.55 0.36 22.14
C GLY A 746 -45.17 -0.14 21.66
N LEU A 747 -44.66 0.39 20.54
CA LEU A 747 -43.33 0.08 20.04
C LEU A 747 -42.22 0.51 21.01
N GLN A 748 -42.35 1.70 21.63
CA GLN A 748 -41.40 2.18 22.65
C GLN A 748 -41.40 1.34 23.94
N ALA A 749 -42.54 0.73 24.29
CA ALA A 749 -42.63 -0.17 25.44
C ALA A 749 -41.93 -1.52 25.22
N GLN A 750 -41.85 -1.99 23.97
CA GLN A 750 -41.23 -3.26 23.59
C GLN A 750 -39.71 -3.17 23.42
N ARG A 751 -39.15 -2.00 23.12
CA ARG A 751 -37.70 -1.81 22.90
C ARG A 751 -37.06 -1.06 24.06
N ARG A 752 -35.98 -1.60 24.62
CA ARG A 752 -35.25 -1.04 25.77
C ARG A 752 -33.77 -0.87 25.50
N GLU A 753 -33.19 -1.68 24.61
CA GLU A 753 -31.76 -1.71 24.34
C GLU A 753 -31.44 -1.50 22.85
N THR A 754 -30.44 -0.65 22.60
CA THR A 754 -29.82 -0.45 21.30
C THR A 754 -28.36 -0.88 21.35
N CYS A 755 -27.91 -1.67 20.38
CA CYS A 755 -26.47 -1.83 20.14
C CYS A 755 -26.00 -0.65 19.28
N VAL A 756 -25.21 0.26 19.86
CA VAL A 756 -24.51 1.32 19.13
C VAL A 756 -23.16 0.76 18.67
N VAL A 757 -22.82 0.90 17.40
CA VAL A 757 -21.60 0.38 16.78
C VAL A 757 -20.92 1.50 16.00
N ASN A 758 -19.73 1.91 16.43
CA ASN A 758 -18.84 2.70 15.60
C ASN A 758 -17.96 1.74 14.80
N ALA A 759 -18.27 1.62 13.52
CA ALA A 759 -17.67 0.71 12.56
C ALA A 759 -16.40 1.26 11.91
N ALA A 760 -15.88 2.42 12.36
CA ALA A 760 -14.69 3.08 11.79
C ALA A 760 -13.58 2.08 11.44
N ILE A 761 -13.13 2.14 10.19
CA ILE A 761 -12.14 1.21 9.62
C ILE A 761 -10.74 1.83 9.73
N MET A 762 -10.62 3.15 9.57
CA MET A 762 -9.41 3.92 9.79
C MET A 762 -9.14 4.07 11.29
N ALA A 763 -7.91 3.78 11.72
CA ALA A 763 -7.42 3.88 13.11
C ALA A 763 -6.47 5.07 13.33
N SER A 764 -6.38 5.98 12.34
CA SER A 764 -5.48 7.13 12.35
C SER A 764 -6.19 8.35 11.77
N ASN A 765 -6.37 9.41 12.57
CA ASN A 765 -6.96 10.67 12.13
C ASN A 765 -6.11 11.33 11.02
N TRP A 766 -6.72 12.15 10.16
CA TRP A 766 -6.00 12.99 9.19
C TRP A 766 -5.05 13.98 9.92
N PRO A 767 -3.85 14.33 9.41
CA PRO A 767 -3.24 13.95 8.13
C PRO A 767 -2.56 12.57 8.15
N HIS A 768 -2.92 11.70 9.10
CA HIS A 768 -2.29 10.41 9.34
C HIS A 768 -0.77 10.57 9.59
N ARG A 769 -0.41 11.22 10.70
CA ARG A 769 1.00 11.24 11.17
C ARG A 769 1.45 9.80 11.46
N GLY A 770 2.52 9.36 10.80
CA GLY A 770 2.89 7.95 10.75
C GLY A 770 2.00 7.12 9.79
N GLY A 771 1.44 7.77 8.77
CA GLY A 771 0.59 7.24 7.68
C GLY A 771 -0.68 6.50 8.11
N ARG A 772 -1.56 6.21 7.14
CA ARG A 772 -2.82 5.46 7.38
C ARG A 772 -2.56 4.16 8.16
N LYS A 773 -3.33 3.95 9.22
CA LYS A 773 -3.46 2.70 10.00
C LYS A 773 -4.93 2.28 9.93
N PHE A 774 -5.19 0.98 9.89
CA PHE A 774 -6.54 0.43 9.88
C PHE A 774 -6.76 -0.48 11.10
N TYR A 775 -8.02 -0.64 11.48
CA TYR A 775 -8.45 -1.64 12.47
C TYR A 775 -8.53 -3.05 11.85
N PRO A 776 -8.45 -4.13 12.65
CA PRO A 776 -8.46 -5.50 12.14
C PRO A 776 -9.86 -5.92 11.65
N GLY A 777 -10.14 -5.66 10.38
CA GLY A 777 -11.34 -6.10 9.66
C GLY A 777 -12.62 -5.33 10.02
N PRO A 778 -13.79 -5.77 9.52
CA PRO A 778 -15.09 -5.21 9.88
C PRO A 778 -15.52 -5.67 11.28
N ILE A 779 -16.54 -5.02 11.84
CA ILE A 779 -17.30 -5.55 12.99
C ILE A 779 -18.40 -6.46 12.43
N ILE A 780 -18.56 -7.66 12.99
CA ILE A 780 -19.62 -8.60 12.66
C ILE A 780 -20.66 -8.52 13.78
N VAL A 781 -21.94 -8.45 13.44
CA VAL A 781 -23.04 -8.38 14.43
C VAL A 781 -24.04 -9.48 14.14
N ASP A 782 -24.12 -10.49 15.01
CA ASP A 782 -25.17 -11.51 14.95
C ASP A 782 -26.41 -10.93 15.66
N LEU A 783 -27.48 -10.64 14.91
CA LEU A 783 -28.71 -10.02 15.41
C LEU A 783 -29.94 -10.81 14.98
N GLU A 784 -30.91 -10.97 15.88
CA GLU A 784 -32.23 -11.51 15.54
C GLU A 784 -33.19 -10.38 15.15
N LEU A 785 -33.84 -10.52 14.00
CA LEU A 785 -34.84 -9.60 13.43
C LEU A 785 -36.10 -10.39 13.04
N PRO A 786 -37.27 -9.75 12.84
CA PRO A 786 -38.52 -10.45 12.53
C PRO A 786 -38.41 -11.29 11.25
N VAL A 787 -38.75 -12.57 11.35
CA VAL A 787 -38.85 -13.49 10.22
C VAL A 787 -40.19 -13.27 9.51
N TRP A 788 -40.18 -13.11 8.18
CA TRP A 788 -41.40 -13.06 7.38
C TRP A 788 -41.82 -14.47 6.94
N THR A 789 -43.12 -14.68 6.80
CA THR A 789 -43.71 -15.87 6.17
C THR A 789 -44.42 -15.45 4.88
N GLU A 790 -44.49 -16.37 3.92
CA GLU A 790 -45.40 -16.24 2.76
C GLU A 790 -46.88 -16.26 3.19
#